data_AF-A0A4R6M6Q3-F1
#
_entry.id   AF-A0A4R6M6Q3-F1
#
_cell.length_a   1.000
_cell.length_b   1.000
_cell.length_c   1.000
_cell.angle_alpha   90.00
_cell.angle_beta   90.00
_cell.angle_gamma   90.00
#
_symmetry.space_group_name_H-M   'P 1'
#
loop_
_entity.id
_entity.type
_entity.pdbx_description
1 polymer ?
#
loop_
_entity_poly.entity_id
_entity_poly.type
_entity_poly.pdbx_seq_one_letter_code
_entity_poly.pdbx_strand_id
1 'polypeptide(L)'
;MKKNKPINLRNQIASIMVLFSVAIGLAQTTPDSKKASDTQLYSLADKYLKSSIKKEVKPNGEVFLQRNMDDYLALTSKKNVSTQKPNAAQKHDELECDHNGELLKEYLNRPHPSVATMAKYFADASKEFGVPVEILMAVGQVQSNWAQVSSSFYGSWGVMGLIESDYNNQIAIAAKLIKVTPEAIKTDAKTNIRAAAALLKSYQTNVNPKGLQDWFDATRELTGLKDEAMKTSLAERFFKVIKEGSKTITLWKEIIDIKGNGVTISSAKSSKATAKGSATEAVMAVDYPGALSRITACNYGVGRNGYGIDYYFVHYMATGTYEGAISYFNDCSRTTPTSAHYCIRNSDGQISQVVREADRSYSQGVSGYPQWNGAGVSTEHEVLATNLSMWDSQPMLNAAADLAINVCDRNGVPKIRRVTNGNRGIYGHNDVNSGTDCPNLTTARWNVLLGKITAGSATNVPTPTAPTAGQVYVSTPVNFTWDSTIATADYRIQVSKSNTGWNDTDGFTTSTSPNSTVIVNDVVNTVKTYFWNATSGTVAESPIGGTVYYYTIRSYSAATGTSKYSTPVSFTPKSAGCTLPGSTSITVDNLAATLVGAWTSTAATAGYIGTDYIHDGDTGKGTKSATFTPSIAQRGKYEVFINFTAGSNRPTNVPVDIIHENGTTTVTVNQQINNATWVSLGRYDFSAGSINKVVIRTTGTTGVVIADAIKFNFIDCLPENVAPIANFTPATATVCAGQTVTYTSTSTNASSYSWSFPGGTPSTSTIASPVITYNTAGTYDGSLTATNAIGSDTKTVTGLVTVNPVATVAASFTAPLTELAIGESMTLTNTSTGATTYAWTFPNGSPATSTAANPSVSFTTAGSKMITLVASNACGSNTYTMTICVGTKTNTTLETFEASAGRFTQSPTTSGSTVGIAATSTLARATDGFKNGTASLKAVLNDNTSVATDWLVRLLSGGGTPANNQAFVGNQGSFGFWLKTSTANAGATVTAWIDDADGLEELPPIAIINNGTWNYYEWFLPTAVGTTITTGNGIVGGASVTLDAIVIKQNNTASTMTVWIDDIQHNYISGCSGTRKMLDVADVENLKIADGLVVYPNPTNGILNLSLENNTKSDVSLYNTLGQQLLNTSFEGSEQQLDLNNFGQGIYLLQVITDGKMTTKKIILNK
;
A
#
# COMPACT_ATOMS: atom_id res chain seq x y z
N MET A 1 10.44 9.40 -62.77
CA MET A 1 9.57 10.57 -62.58
C MET A 1 9.25 10.71 -61.09
N LYS A 2 9.67 11.84 -60.49
CA LYS A 2 9.08 12.60 -59.36
C LYS A 2 8.61 11.80 -58.12
N LYS A 3 9.05 12.04 -56.88
CA LYS A 3 9.81 13.13 -56.23
C LYS A 3 10.36 12.60 -54.89
N ASN A 4 11.66 12.80 -54.67
CA ASN A 4 12.22 12.88 -53.32
C ASN A 4 11.60 14.06 -52.56
N LYS A 5 11.16 13.84 -51.32
CA LYS A 5 11.06 14.86 -50.28
C LYS A 5 11.60 14.31 -48.96
N PRO A 6 12.25 15.17 -48.15
CA PRO A 6 13.13 14.76 -47.06
C PRO A 6 12.32 14.32 -45.84
N ILE A 7 12.82 13.29 -45.16
CA ILE A 7 12.35 12.85 -43.85
C ILE A 7 12.54 14.02 -42.88
N ASN A 8 11.43 14.54 -42.38
CA ASN A 8 11.37 15.68 -41.48
C ASN A 8 11.70 15.20 -40.06
N LEU A 9 12.94 15.41 -39.64
CA LEU A 9 13.50 15.07 -38.32
C LEU A 9 12.93 15.96 -37.18
N ARG A 10 11.65 16.32 -37.23
CA ARG A 10 10.94 17.11 -36.20
C ARG A 10 9.88 16.33 -35.42
N ASN A 11 9.47 15.15 -35.87
CA ASN A 11 8.39 14.38 -35.23
C ASN A 11 8.84 13.11 -34.48
N GLN A 12 10.15 12.91 -34.25
CA GLN A 12 10.67 11.82 -33.39
C GLN A 12 11.37 12.31 -32.11
N ILE A 13 11.31 13.61 -31.80
CA ILE A 13 11.81 14.17 -30.52
C ILE A 13 10.64 14.48 -29.55
N ALA A 14 9.38 14.34 -29.98
CA ALA A 14 8.22 14.60 -29.12
C ALA A 14 7.71 13.40 -28.32
N SER A 15 8.29 12.20 -28.48
CA SER A 15 7.80 10.97 -27.82
C SER A 15 8.75 10.38 -26.78
N ILE A 16 9.79 11.13 -26.36
CA ILE A 16 10.72 10.73 -25.27
C ILE A 16 10.76 11.76 -24.12
N MET A 17 9.99 12.86 -24.18
CA MET A 17 9.84 13.84 -23.08
C MET A 17 8.40 13.94 -22.55
N VAL A 18 7.76 12.80 -22.25
CA VAL A 18 6.46 12.76 -21.53
C VAL A 18 6.51 11.76 -20.36
N LEU A 19 7.57 11.85 -19.56
CA LEU A 19 7.68 11.19 -18.26
C LEU A 19 8.41 12.16 -17.33
N PHE A 20 7.69 13.12 -16.75
CA PHE A 20 7.94 13.79 -15.45
C PHE A 20 7.06 15.04 -15.37
N SER A 21 5.76 14.85 -15.17
CA SER A 21 4.83 15.93 -14.77
C SER A 21 3.67 15.35 -13.97
N VAL A 22 3.97 14.49 -12.99
CA VAL A 22 2.97 14.16 -11.96
C VAL A 22 3.07 15.25 -10.91
N ALA A 23 2.05 16.11 -10.86
CA ALA A 23 1.88 17.14 -9.85
C ALA A 23 1.70 16.47 -8.49
N ILE A 24 2.72 16.57 -7.63
CA ILE A 24 2.65 16.14 -6.24
C ILE A 24 2.95 17.38 -5.39
N GLY A 25 2.08 17.65 -4.41
CA GLY A 25 2.24 18.76 -3.47
C GLY A 25 3.53 18.58 -2.68
N LEU A 26 4.56 19.32 -3.08
CA LEU A 26 5.92 19.29 -2.53
C LEU A 26 6.09 20.24 -1.33
N ALA A 27 5.05 20.38 -0.51
CA ALA A 27 5.07 21.20 0.69
C ALA A 27 5.17 20.35 1.97
N GLN A 28 5.64 20.97 3.05
CA GLN A 28 5.98 20.35 4.34
C GLN A 28 4.85 19.50 5.00
N THR A 29 3.61 19.55 4.52
CA THR A 29 2.48 18.72 4.98
C THR A 29 1.72 18.18 3.79
N THR A 30 1.75 16.87 3.58
CA THR A 30 1.01 16.21 2.50
C THR A 30 0.47 14.85 2.99
N PRO A 31 -0.83 14.55 2.83
CA PRO A 31 -1.37 13.23 3.16
C PRO A 31 -0.61 12.09 2.45
N ASP A 32 -0.48 10.92 3.08
CA ASP A 32 0.33 9.79 2.58
C ASP A 32 0.07 9.42 1.11
N SER A 33 -1.17 9.56 0.62
CA SER A 33 -1.57 9.28 -0.76
C SER A 33 -1.06 10.29 -1.81
N LYS A 34 -0.42 11.37 -1.38
CA LYS A 34 0.11 12.45 -2.22
C LYS A 34 1.56 12.81 -1.87
N LYS A 35 2.33 11.94 -1.19
CA LYS A 35 3.76 12.19 -0.91
C LYS A 35 4.61 11.95 -2.15
N ALA A 36 5.66 12.75 -2.34
CA ALA A 36 6.59 12.56 -3.45
C ALA A 36 7.32 11.23 -3.33
N SER A 37 7.50 10.53 -4.45
CA SER A 37 8.29 9.30 -4.49
C SER A 37 9.77 9.62 -4.24
N ASP A 38 10.52 8.63 -3.76
CA ASP A 38 11.96 8.76 -3.54
C ASP A 38 12.66 9.19 -4.84
N THR A 39 12.24 8.62 -5.97
CA THR A 39 12.75 8.98 -7.31
C THR A 39 12.54 10.46 -7.64
N GLN A 40 11.35 11.01 -7.36
CA GLN A 40 11.06 12.43 -7.62
C GLN A 40 11.91 13.35 -6.73
N LEU A 41 12.08 12.98 -5.46
CA LEU A 41 12.92 13.72 -4.53
C LEU A 41 14.40 13.66 -4.93
N TYR A 42 14.91 12.49 -5.32
CA TYR A 42 16.29 12.37 -5.82
C TYR A 42 16.51 13.15 -7.11
N SER A 43 15.56 13.12 -8.05
CA SER A 43 15.62 13.93 -9.27
C SER A 43 15.60 15.43 -8.99
N LEU A 44 14.83 15.86 -7.99
CA LEU A 44 14.81 17.25 -7.52
C LEU A 44 16.16 17.66 -6.94
N ALA A 45 16.78 16.81 -6.11
CA ALA A 45 18.13 17.05 -5.60
C ALA A 45 19.15 17.08 -6.74
N ASP A 46 19.14 16.14 -7.67
CA ASP A 46 20.08 16.08 -8.80
C ASP A 46 19.97 17.28 -9.75
N LYS A 47 18.77 17.86 -9.88
CA LYS A 47 18.54 19.08 -10.65
C LYS A 47 19.32 20.27 -10.08
N TYR A 48 19.41 20.39 -8.76
CA TYR A 48 19.94 21.59 -8.09
C TYR A 48 21.28 21.37 -7.37
N LEU A 49 21.66 20.13 -7.07
CA LEU A 49 22.84 19.76 -6.28
C LEU A 49 23.72 18.79 -7.07
N LYS A 50 24.84 19.31 -7.62
CA LYS A 50 25.74 18.54 -8.49
C LYS A 50 27.07 18.13 -7.86
N SER A 51 27.40 18.70 -6.70
CA SER A 51 28.66 18.44 -6.01
C SER A 51 28.69 17.09 -5.30
N SER A 52 29.88 16.51 -5.16
CA SER A 52 30.08 15.27 -4.41
C SER A 52 29.76 15.46 -2.91
N ILE A 53 29.40 14.36 -2.26
CA ILE A 53 29.14 14.31 -0.81
C ILE A 53 30.30 13.56 -0.17
N LYS A 54 31.02 14.23 0.73
CA LYS A 54 31.98 13.61 1.64
C LYS A 54 31.23 13.08 2.85
N LYS A 55 31.46 11.81 3.19
CA LYS A 55 30.93 11.15 4.38
C LYS A 55 32.05 10.93 5.39
N GLU A 56 31.82 11.37 6.62
CA GLU A 56 32.69 11.11 7.77
C GLU A 56 31.92 10.28 8.80
N VAL A 57 32.53 9.22 9.33
CA VAL A 57 31.96 8.40 10.41
C VAL A 57 32.81 8.62 11.66
N LYS A 58 32.23 9.17 12.72
CA LYS A 58 32.90 9.39 14.00
C LYS A 58 33.02 8.07 14.77
N PRO A 59 33.98 7.93 15.70
CA PRO A 59 34.18 6.69 16.47
C PRO A 59 32.96 6.19 17.25
N ASN A 60 32.04 7.09 17.59
CA ASN A 60 30.77 6.78 18.28
C ASN A 60 29.64 6.34 17.32
N GLY A 61 29.95 6.11 16.03
CA GLY A 61 29.02 5.71 14.99
C GLY A 61 28.19 6.85 14.38
N GLU A 62 28.35 8.10 14.84
CA GLU A 62 27.66 9.26 14.26
C GLU A 62 28.22 9.55 12.85
N VAL A 63 27.32 9.71 11.88
CA VAL A 63 27.66 10.00 10.49
C VAL A 63 27.45 11.48 10.20
N PHE A 64 28.45 12.11 9.60
CA PHE A 64 28.42 13.50 9.12
C PHE A 64 28.63 13.54 7.60
N LEU A 65 27.89 14.44 6.95
CA LEU A 65 27.88 14.65 5.50
C LEU A 65 28.29 16.09 5.21
N GLN A 66 29.10 16.28 4.18
CA GLN A 66 29.59 17.60 3.76
C GLN A 66 29.65 17.63 2.25
N ARG A 67 29.25 18.72 1.61
CA ARG A 67 29.44 18.91 0.16
C ARG A 67 30.57 19.90 -0.09
N ASN A 68 31.22 19.79 -1.25
CA ASN A 68 32.17 20.80 -1.72
C ASN A 68 31.49 21.68 -2.78
N MET A 69 31.34 22.99 -2.54
CA MET A 69 30.67 23.92 -3.45
C MET A 69 31.60 24.72 -4.37
N ASP A 70 32.92 24.63 -4.20
CA ASP A 70 33.88 25.48 -4.92
C ASP A 70 33.84 25.26 -6.45
N ASP A 71 33.52 24.04 -6.91
CA ASP A 71 33.38 23.69 -8.34
C ASP A 71 32.08 24.23 -9.00
N TYR A 72 31.02 24.46 -8.22
CA TYR A 72 29.73 24.96 -8.72
C TYR A 72 29.79 26.47 -8.99
N LEU A 73 30.51 27.22 -8.16
CA LEU A 73 30.71 28.65 -8.34
C LEU A 73 31.67 28.96 -9.49
N ALA A 74 32.60 28.05 -9.81
CA ALA A 74 33.44 28.14 -11.00
C ALA A 74 32.65 28.11 -12.33
N LEU A 75 31.39 27.61 -12.31
CA LEU A 75 30.49 27.54 -13.46
C LEU A 75 29.47 28.70 -13.54
N THR A 76 29.39 29.54 -12.51
CA THR A 76 28.60 30.78 -12.55
C THR A 76 29.51 31.92 -13.00
N SER A 77 29.12 32.68 -14.02
CA SER A 77 29.94 33.71 -14.68
C SER A 77 30.35 34.92 -13.82
N LYS A 78 30.24 34.85 -12.48
CA LYS A 78 30.81 35.83 -11.55
C LYS A 78 32.25 35.46 -11.20
N LYS A 79 33.17 35.72 -12.12
CA LYS A 79 34.61 35.74 -11.84
C LYS A 79 34.93 37.01 -11.01
N ASN A 80 35.58 36.80 -9.87
CA ASN A 80 36.50 37.72 -9.19
C ASN A 80 35.99 39.11 -8.75
N VAL A 81 35.79 39.29 -7.44
CA VAL A 81 36.59 40.26 -6.69
C VAL A 81 37.04 39.60 -5.39
N SER A 82 38.31 39.23 -5.34
CA SER A 82 39.01 38.97 -4.10
C SER A 82 39.24 40.32 -3.42
N THR A 83 38.75 40.50 -2.20
CA THR A 83 39.42 41.37 -1.23
C THR A 83 39.75 40.53 -0.01
N GLN A 84 41.05 40.37 0.23
CA GLN A 84 41.62 39.79 1.44
C GLN A 84 41.00 40.40 2.70
N LYS A 85 40.72 39.59 3.73
CA LYS A 85 41.71 39.31 4.78
C LYS A 85 41.33 38.14 5.70
N PRO A 86 42.33 37.32 6.10
CA PRO A 86 42.28 36.49 7.29
C PRO A 86 42.78 37.28 8.51
N ASN A 87 42.10 37.13 9.66
CA ASN A 87 42.72 37.03 10.99
C ASN A 87 41.66 36.67 12.04
N ALA A 88 42.04 35.79 12.95
CA ALA A 88 41.26 35.39 14.11
C ALA A 88 40.93 36.60 15.02
N ALA A 89 39.77 36.55 15.67
CA ALA A 89 39.31 37.42 16.77
C ALA A 89 38.64 38.77 16.42
N GLN A 90 37.83 38.86 15.36
CA GLN A 90 36.88 39.97 15.21
C GLN A 90 35.43 39.48 15.34
N LYS A 91 34.66 40.25 16.11
CA LYS A 91 33.33 39.96 16.63
C LYS A 91 32.30 39.69 15.54
N HIS A 92 31.43 38.71 15.78
CA HIS A 92 30.15 38.51 15.07
C HIS A 92 29.14 39.61 15.47
N ASP A 93 29.50 40.88 15.28
CA ASP A 93 28.60 42.01 15.47
C ASP A 93 28.20 42.52 14.07
N GLU A 94 27.29 41.84 13.37
CA GLU A 94 26.60 42.43 12.21
C GLU A 94 25.28 41.70 11.91
N LEU A 95 24.19 42.35 12.34
CA LEU A 95 22.79 42.08 12.02
C LEU A 95 22.45 42.64 10.62
N GLU A 96 23.12 42.18 9.55
CA GLU A 96 22.77 42.60 8.18
C GLU A 96 22.88 41.41 7.20
N CYS A 97 21.77 40.67 7.09
CA CYS A 97 21.22 39.99 5.90
C CYS A 97 22.14 39.29 4.86
N ASP A 98 23.34 38.77 5.16
CA ASP A 98 24.34 38.19 4.21
C ASP A 98 23.76 37.36 3.01
N HIS A 99 23.74 37.81 1.74
CA HIS A 99 24.69 38.56 0.87
C HIS A 99 25.68 37.73 0.01
N ASN A 100 25.17 36.90 -0.93
CA ASN A 100 25.80 36.41 -2.21
C ASN A 100 25.57 34.92 -2.56
N GLY A 101 24.69 34.20 -1.84
CA GLY A 101 24.65 32.72 -1.91
C GLY A 101 25.63 32.06 -0.93
N GLU A 102 26.24 32.86 -0.05
CA GLU A 102 27.10 32.44 1.05
C GLU A 102 26.34 31.61 2.08
N LEU A 103 25.04 31.82 2.34
CA LEU A 103 24.24 30.96 3.24
C LEU A 103 24.11 29.51 2.74
N LEU A 104 23.81 29.31 1.45
CA LEU A 104 23.71 27.96 0.89
C LEU A 104 25.09 27.29 0.86
N LYS A 105 26.15 28.07 0.60
CA LYS A 105 27.55 27.63 0.68
C LYS A 105 27.96 27.30 2.13
N GLU A 106 27.56 28.10 3.11
CA GLU A 106 27.75 27.88 4.55
C GLU A 106 27.15 26.54 4.95
N TYR A 107 25.88 26.30 4.60
CA TYR A 107 25.20 25.04 4.91
C TYR A 107 25.86 23.86 4.23
N LEU A 108 26.19 23.98 2.94
CA LEU A 108 26.70 22.85 2.16
C LEU A 108 28.15 22.50 2.48
N ASN A 109 28.98 23.48 2.81
CA ASN A 109 30.38 23.29 3.20
C ASN A 109 30.52 22.91 4.69
N ARG A 110 29.46 22.96 5.50
CA ARG A 110 29.53 22.55 6.91
C ARG A 110 29.29 21.03 7.06
N PRO A 111 30.08 20.32 7.87
CA PRO A 111 29.75 18.96 8.27
C PRO A 111 28.39 18.94 8.98
N HIS A 112 27.45 18.21 8.39
CA HIS A 112 26.07 18.12 8.87
C HIS A 112 25.75 16.68 9.28
N PRO A 113 25.08 16.44 10.42
CA PRO A 113 24.68 15.10 10.79
C PRO A 113 23.78 14.46 9.72
N SER A 114 23.98 13.18 9.40
CA SER A 114 23.05 12.44 8.53
C SER A 114 21.63 12.41 9.11
N VAL A 115 20.62 12.12 8.29
CA VAL A 115 19.23 11.93 8.73
C VAL A 115 19.13 10.87 9.84
N ALA A 116 19.90 9.78 9.75
CA ALA A 116 19.96 8.77 10.80
C ALA A 116 20.57 9.31 12.10
N THR A 117 21.63 10.12 12.00
CA THR A 117 22.24 10.80 13.16
C THR A 117 21.28 11.82 13.78
N MET A 118 20.56 12.58 12.96
CA MET A 118 19.54 13.55 13.42
C MET A 118 18.38 12.86 14.13
N ALA A 119 17.85 11.77 13.58
CA ALA A 119 16.81 10.97 14.21
C ALA A 119 17.25 10.46 15.60
N LYS A 120 18.52 10.03 15.72
CA LYS A 120 19.11 9.68 17.02
C LYS A 120 19.15 10.87 17.97
N TYR A 121 19.55 12.06 17.53
CA TYR A 121 19.57 13.27 18.38
C TYR A 121 18.18 13.66 18.89
N PHE A 122 17.15 13.57 18.05
CA PHE A 122 15.77 13.79 18.48
C PHE A 122 15.33 12.77 19.54
N ALA A 123 15.62 11.49 19.33
CA ALA A 123 15.28 10.42 20.27
C ALA A 123 16.03 10.57 21.62
N ASP A 124 17.32 10.88 21.57
CA ASP A 124 18.15 11.07 22.77
C ASP A 124 17.65 12.27 23.59
N ALA A 125 17.37 13.41 22.95
CA ALA A 125 16.82 14.59 23.62
C ALA A 125 15.41 14.35 24.17
N SER A 126 14.55 13.64 23.42
CA SER A 126 13.23 13.22 23.89
C SER A 126 13.32 12.41 25.18
N LYS A 127 14.22 11.43 25.21
CA LYS A 127 14.46 10.57 26.38
C LYS A 127 15.06 11.35 27.55
N GLU A 128 16.01 12.25 27.29
CA GLU A 128 16.68 13.05 28.31
C GLU A 128 15.70 13.97 29.05
N PHE A 129 14.81 14.65 28.34
CA PHE A 129 13.92 15.67 28.91
C PHE A 129 12.47 15.19 29.14
N GLY A 130 12.13 13.98 28.71
CA GLY A 130 10.78 13.42 28.84
C GLY A 130 9.75 14.19 28.03
N VAL A 131 10.10 14.57 26.80
CA VAL A 131 9.23 15.28 25.85
C VAL A 131 8.95 14.41 24.62
N PRO A 132 7.81 14.57 23.92
CA PRO A 132 7.50 13.74 22.75
C PRO A 132 8.47 13.98 21.58
N VAL A 133 9.02 12.91 21.01
CA VAL A 133 9.97 12.97 19.89
C VAL A 133 9.31 13.50 18.61
N GLU A 134 8.02 13.20 18.41
CA GLU A 134 7.23 13.63 17.26
C GLU A 134 7.15 15.16 17.16
N ILE A 135 7.07 15.85 18.31
CA ILE A 135 7.06 17.31 18.36
C ILE A 135 8.43 17.86 17.96
N LEU A 136 9.52 17.28 18.48
CA LEU A 136 10.88 17.72 18.12
C LEU A 136 11.15 17.55 16.62
N MET A 137 10.77 16.40 16.07
CA MET A 137 10.90 16.11 14.63
C MET A 137 10.07 17.06 13.78
N ALA A 138 8.83 17.36 14.18
CA ALA A 138 7.94 18.26 13.45
C ALA A 138 8.39 19.72 13.51
N VAL A 139 8.87 20.19 14.66
CA VAL A 139 9.46 21.54 14.81
C VAL A 139 10.68 21.66 13.91
N GLY A 140 11.62 20.71 13.98
CA GLY A 140 12.79 20.71 13.11
C GLY A 140 12.45 20.63 11.62
N GLN A 141 11.35 19.94 11.26
CA GLN A 141 10.90 19.84 9.89
C GLN A 141 10.40 21.18 9.33
N VAL A 142 9.57 21.88 10.10
CA VAL A 142 8.96 23.14 9.68
C VAL A 142 9.96 24.30 9.75
N GLN A 143 10.81 24.35 10.78
CA GLN A 143 11.74 25.46 11.01
C GLN A 143 12.95 25.41 10.06
N SER A 144 13.50 24.23 9.78
CA SER A 144 14.78 24.14 9.07
C SER A 144 14.94 22.96 8.12
N ASN A 145 13.94 22.09 7.97
CA ASN A 145 14.07 20.82 7.25
C ASN A 145 15.23 19.96 7.80
N TRP A 146 15.32 19.89 9.13
CA TRP A 146 16.35 19.18 9.91
C TRP A 146 17.79 19.67 9.65
N ALA A 147 17.95 20.89 9.15
CA ALA A 147 19.26 21.48 8.92
C ALA A 147 19.66 22.40 10.09
N GLN A 148 20.93 22.35 10.51
CA GLN A 148 21.49 23.37 11.39
C GLN A 148 21.78 24.65 10.59
N VAL A 149 20.93 25.66 10.76
CA VAL A 149 21.00 26.94 10.04
C VAL A 149 21.54 28.07 10.92
N SER A 150 22.10 29.10 10.28
CA SER A 150 22.44 30.39 10.89
C SER A 150 21.17 31.23 11.13
N SER A 151 21.30 32.44 11.67
CA SER A 151 20.15 33.27 12.04
C SER A 151 19.23 33.57 10.87
N SER A 152 17.92 33.44 11.07
CA SER A 152 16.92 34.16 10.27
C SER A 152 16.98 35.66 10.52
N PHE A 153 16.37 36.44 9.63
CA PHE A 153 16.23 37.90 9.81
C PHE A 153 15.48 38.31 11.09
N TYR A 154 14.70 37.41 11.71
CA TYR A 154 14.02 37.64 12.99
C TYR A 154 14.68 36.95 14.19
N GLY A 155 15.93 36.49 14.04
CA GLY A 155 16.74 35.97 15.15
C GLY A 155 16.50 34.52 15.55
N SER A 156 15.79 33.70 14.76
CA SER A 156 15.72 32.24 14.96
C SER A 156 17.00 31.53 14.51
N TRP A 157 17.46 30.53 15.28
CA TRP A 157 18.71 29.80 15.07
C TRP A 157 18.57 28.28 15.09
N GLY A 158 19.39 27.63 14.25
CA GLY A 158 19.62 26.19 14.27
C GLY A 158 18.43 25.34 13.85
N VAL A 159 18.54 24.02 14.08
CA VAL A 159 17.53 23.03 13.66
C VAL A 159 16.13 23.37 14.16
N MET A 160 16.04 23.87 15.39
CA MET A 160 14.77 24.06 16.09
C MET A 160 14.21 25.48 15.99
N GLY A 161 14.91 26.39 15.31
CA GLY A 161 14.48 27.78 15.16
C GLY A 161 14.35 28.54 16.48
N LEU A 162 15.26 28.31 17.44
CA LEU A 162 15.23 28.98 18.74
C LEU A 162 15.59 30.47 18.59
N ILE A 163 14.78 31.35 19.16
CA ILE A 163 14.91 32.79 18.96
C ILE A 163 15.85 33.41 20.00
N GLU A 164 16.79 34.21 19.51
CA GLU A 164 17.54 35.19 20.28
C GLU A 164 17.39 36.56 19.60
N SER A 165 16.67 37.45 20.26
CA SER A 165 16.31 38.79 19.81
C SER A 165 16.15 39.72 21.00
N ASP A 166 15.94 41.02 20.73
CA ASP A 166 15.73 42.05 21.77
C ASP A 166 14.55 41.76 22.70
N TYR A 167 13.58 40.95 22.26
CA TYR A 167 12.36 40.63 23.03
C TYR A 167 12.30 39.18 23.52
N ASN A 168 13.14 38.28 22.98
CA ASN A 168 13.12 36.88 23.37
C ASN A 168 14.51 36.26 23.32
N ASN A 169 14.95 35.71 24.45
CA ASN A 169 16.30 35.16 24.65
C ASN A 169 16.25 33.65 24.95
N GLN A 170 15.56 32.87 24.11
CA GLN A 170 15.40 31.42 24.31
C GLN A 170 16.75 30.69 24.37
N ILE A 171 17.71 31.12 23.55
CA ILE A 171 19.06 30.52 23.52
C ILE A 171 19.77 30.70 24.87
N ALA A 172 19.79 31.91 25.41
CA ALA A 172 20.42 32.19 26.71
C ALA A 172 19.73 31.44 27.86
N ILE A 173 18.40 31.30 27.83
CA ILE A 173 17.63 30.53 28.82
C ILE A 173 17.98 29.03 28.71
N ALA A 174 17.92 28.47 27.50
CA ALA A 174 18.20 27.06 27.28
C ALA A 174 19.65 26.68 27.60
N ALA A 175 20.61 27.56 27.30
CA ALA A 175 22.03 27.41 27.64
C ALA A 175 22.22 27.16 29.15
N LYS A 176 21.47 27.89 29.99
CA LYS A 176 21.47 27.68 31.45
C LYS A 176 20.81 26.35 31.83
N LEU A 177 19.69 25.98 31.20
CA LEU A 177 18.97 24.74 31.49
C LEU A 177 19.81 23.49 31.22
N ILE A 178 20.58 23.48 30.12
CA ILE A 178 21.38 22.31 29.71
C ILE A 178 22.88 22.45 30.02
N LYS A 179 23.28 23.54 30.69
CA LYS A 179 24.65 23.84 31.14
C LYS A 179 25.68 23.88 30.00
N VAL A 180 25.36 24.62 28.94
CA VAL A 180 26.25 24.86 27.78
C VAL A 180 26.38 26.35 27.49
N THR A 181 27.23 26.73 26.53
CA THR A 181 27.30 28.12 26.06
C THR A 181 26.19 28.40 25.03
N PRO A 182 25.68 29.66 24.95
CA PRO A 182 24.79 30.08 23.87
C PRO A 182 25.34 29.76 22.47
N GLU A 183 26.66 29.92 22.29
CA GLU A 183 27.34 29.62 21.03
C GLU A 183 27.22 28.16 20.61
N ALA A 184 27.30 27.21 21.55
CA ALA A 184 27.13 25.79 21.25
C ALA A 184 25.72 25.48 20.72
N ILE A 185 24.68 26.19 21.20
CA ILE A 185 23.31 26.03 20.70
C ILE A 185 23.18 26.55 19.26
N LYS A 186 23.93 27.60 18.89
CA LYS A 186 23.94 28.17 17.54
C LYS A 186 24.78 27.33 16.56
N THR A 187 25.80 26.63 17.05
CA THR A 187 26.79 25.94 16.20
C THR A 187 26.78 24.42 16.29
N ASP A 188 25.92 23.80 17.08
CA ASP A 188 25.82 22.34 17.14
C ASP A 188 24.36 21.86 17.11
N ALA A 189 24.05 20.99 16.14
CA ALA A 189 22.70 20.48 15.91
C ALA A 189 22.18 19.68 17.10
N LYS A 190 23.04 18.84 17.71
CA LYS A 190 22.68 18.03 18.88
C LYS A 190 22.32 18.91 20.07
N THR A 191 23.14 19.93 20.33
CA THR A 191 22.95 20.88 21.41
C THR A 191 21.73 21.76 21.18
N ASN A 192 21.46 22.19 19.94
CA ASN A 192 20.26 22.93 19.57
C ASN A 192 18.96 22.13 19.83
N ILE A 193 18.94 20.84 19.46
CA ILE A 193 17.81 19.94 19.71
C ILE A 193 17.60 19.71 21.21
N ARG A 194 18.68 19.47 21.97
CA ARG A 194 18.61 19.35 23.44
C ARG A 194 18.09 20.63 24.09
N ALA A 195 18.52 21.79 23.62
CA ALA A 195 18.05 23.09 24.10
C ALA A 195 16.53 23.26 23.90
N ALA A 196 16.01 22.91 22.72
CA ALA A 196 14.58 22.96 22.44
C ALA A 196 13.78 21.98 23.31
N ALA A 197 14.29 20.76 23.52
CA ALA A 197 13.66 19.77 24.39
C ALA A 197 13.60 20.23 25.85
N ALA A 198 14.67 20.85 26.35
CA ALA A 198 14.71 21.44 27.69
C ALA A 198 13.72 22.61 27.84
N LEU A 199 13.61 23.48 26.83
CA LEU A 199 12.63 24.56 26.81
C LEU A 199 11.20 24.03 26.79
N LEU A 200 10.88 23.06 25.93
CA LEU A 200 9.57 22.40 25.91
C LEU A 200 9.20 21.83 27.27
N LYS A 201 10.15 21.15 27.93
CA LYS A 201 9.95 20.62 29.27
C LYS A 201 9.67 21.74 30.28
N SER A 202 10.38 22.87 30.19
CA SER A 202 10.18 24.02 31.08
C SER A 202 8.85 24.75 30.85
N TYR A 203 8.36 24.77 29.61
CA TYR A 203 7.08 25.39 29.25
C TYR A 203 5.87 24.50 29.51
N GLN A 204 6.09 23.21 29.79
CA GLN A 204 5.01 22.28 30.08
C GLN A 204 4.43 22.55 31.47
N THR A 205 3.23 23.12 31.50
CA THR A 205 2.49 23.45 32.73
C THR A 205 1.56 22.34 33.21
N ASN A 206 1.23 21.37 32.34
CA ASN A 206 0.50 20.17 32.75
C ASN A 206 1.42 19.25 33.55
N VAL A 207 1.06 19.00 34.81
CA VAL A 207 1.82 18.17 35.75
C VAL A 207 1.90 16.69 35.34
N ASN A 208 1.00 16.22 34.47
CA ASN A 208 1.00 14.84 33.97
C ASN A 208 0.45 14.77 32.52
N PRO A 209 1.22 15.20 31.51
CA PRO A 209 0.77 15.18 30.13
C PRO A 209 0.66 13.74 29.62
N LYS A 210 -0.52 13.34 29.14
CA LYS A 210 -0.82 11.94 28.76
C LYS A 210 -0.75 11.68 27.25
N GLY A 211 -0.87 12.73 26.44
CA GLY A 211 -0.82 12.63 24.98
C GLY A 211 -0.20 13.84 24.30
N LEU A 212 0.06 13.74 23.00
CA LEU A 212 0.68 14.80 22.20
C LEU A 212 -0.07 16.14 22.30
N GLN A 213 -1.40 16.10 22.37
CA GLN A 213 -2.26 17.27 22.52
C GLN A 213 -2.05 18.06 23.83
N ASP A 214 -1.48 17.43 24.86
CA ASP A 214 -1.17 18.10 26.14
C ASP A 214 0.09 18.95 26.07
N TRP A 215 0.87 18.80 24.99
CA TRP A 215 2.07 19.58 24.74
C TRP A 215 1.83 20.79 23.84
N PHE A 216 0.62 20.98 23.31
CA PHE A 216 0.31 22.07 22.37
C PHE A 216 0.68 23.46 22.90
N ASP A 217 0.29 23.79 24.14
CA ASP A 217 0.60 25.09 24.75
C ASP A 217 2.11 25.28 24.96
N ALA A 218 2.84 24.23 25.38
CA ALA A 218 4.29 24.28 25.52
C ALA A 218 5.00 24.42 24.16
N THR A 219 4.49 23.75 23.13
CA THR A 219 4.96 23.87 21.74
C THR A 219 4.70 25.27 21.18
N ARG A 220 3.56 25.88 21.53
CA ARG A 220 3.23 27.27 21.19
C ARG A 220 4.22 28.25 21.80
N GLU A 221 4.59 28.08 23.07
CA GLU A 221 5.64 28.92 23.69
C GLU A 221 7.05 28.63 23.13
N LEU A 222 7.33 27.39 22.71
CA LEU A 222 8.59 27.06 22.05
C LEU A 222 8.82 27.87 20.76
N THR A 223 7.76 28.25 20.03
CA THR A 223 7.89 29.08 18.81
C THR A 223 8.69 30.36 19.02
N GLY A 224 8.65 30.90 20.24
CA GLY A 224 9.35 32.13 20.61
C GLY A 224 8.83 33.41 19.95
N LEU A 225 7.75 33.34 19.15
CA LEU A 225 7.17 34.51 18.50
C LEU A 225 6.55 35.45 19.53
N LYS A 226 6.40 36.73 19.21
CA LYS A 226 5.77 37.71 20.12
C LYS A 226 4.26 37.81 19.91
N ASP A 227 3.82 37.67 18.66
CA ASP A 227 2.41 37.75 18.26
C ASP A 227 1.69 36.44 18.59
N GLU A 228 0.69 36.49 19.48
CA GLU A 228 -0.03 35.31 19.98
C GLU A 228 -0.78 34.53 18.88
N ALA A 229 -1.29 35.22 17.86
CA ALA A 229 -1.95 34.57 16.73
C ALA A 229 -0.92 33.83 15.87
N MET A 230 0.27 34.41 15.68
CA MET A 230 1.36 33.77 14.95
C MET A 230 1.99 32.61 15.72
N LYS A 231 2.16 32.73 17.04
CA LYS A 231 2.56 31.61 17.90
C LYS A 231 1.63 30.42 17.71
N THR A 232 0.32 30.66 17.77
CA THR A 232 -0.70 29.61 17.64
C THR A 232 -0.69 29.00 16.25
N SER A 233 -0.67 29.83 15.19
CA SER A 233 -0.60 29.37 13.79
C SER A 233 0.62 28.49 13.53
N LEU A 234 1.80 28.86 14.06
CA LEU A 234 3.01 28.06 13.87
C LEU A 234 2.97 26.74 14.64
N ALA A 235 2.43 26.73 15.86
CA ALA A 235 2.22 25.50 16.62
C ALA A 235 1.25 24.54 15.91
N GLU A 236 0.15 25.05 15.34
CA GLU A 236 -0.78 24.25 14.54
C GLU A 236 -0.09 23.61 13.34
N ARG A 237 0.84 24.31 12.69
CA ARG A 237 1.64 23.74 11.59
C ARG A 237 2.51 22.58 12.05
N PHE A 238 3.16 22.68 13.21
CA PHE A 238 3.93 21.56 13.76
C PHE A 238 3.02 20.34 14.00
N PHE A 239 1.84 20.55 14.60
CA PHE A 239 0.87 19.47 14.83
C PHE A 239 0.23 18.93 13.55
N LYS A 240 0.13 19.74 12.50
CA LYS A 240 -0.27 19.28 11.16
C LYS A 240 0.76 18.33 10.56
N VAL A 241 2.06 18.61 10.70
CA VAL A 241 3.13 17.68 10.31
C VAL A 241 3.03 16.37 11.10
N ILE A 242 2.75 16.43 12.41
CA ILE A 242 2.54 15.22 13.21
C ILE A 242 1.33 14.43 12.70
N LYS A 243 0.22 15.11 12.40
CA LYS A 243 -1.03 14.49 11.96
C LYS A 243 -0.92 13.83 10.59
N GLU A 244 -0.38 14.55 9.61
CA GLU A 244 -0.38 14.14 8.20
C GLU A 244 0.94 13.47 7.78
N GLY A 245 1.99 13.65 8.57
CA GLY A 245 3.36 13.31 8.20
C GLY A 245 3.96 14.28 7.18
N SER A 246 5.23 14.07 6.87
CA SER A 246 5.99 14.88 5.91
C SER A 246 7.03 14.03 5.20
N LYS A 247 7.34 14.32 3.94
CA LYS A 247 8.40 13.63 3.21
C LYS A 247 9.17 14.61 2.32
N THR A 248 10.43 14.84 2.65
CA THR A 248 11.31 15.82 1.99
C THR A 248 12.69 15.25 1.74
N ILE A 249 13.54 16.00 1.04
CA ILE A 249 14.94 15.65 0.81
C ILE A 249 15.85 16.73 1.37
N THR A 250 16.95 16.31 1.99
CA THR A 250 17.98 17.20 2.52
C THR A 250 18.90 17.70 1.42
N LEU A 251 19.66 18.74 1.75
CA LEU A 251 20.75 19.22 0.91
C LEU A 251 21.85 18.17 0.68
N TRP A 252 21.93 17.09 1.47
CA TRP A 252 22.90 16.00 1.30
C TRP A 252 22.28 14.76 0.65
N LYS A 253 21.15 14.93 -0.04
CA LYS A 253 20.48 13.87 -0.81
C LYS A 253 20.01 12.69 0.07
N GLU A 254 19.66 12.97 1.32
CA GLU A 254 19.00 12.02 2.21
C GLU A 254 17.52 12.37 2.37
N ILE A 255 16.66 11.37 2.43
CA ILE A 255 15.21 11.56 2.56
C ILE A 255 14.85 11.64 4.04
N ILE A 256 14.08 12.67 4.40
CA ILE A 256 13.39 12.75 5.69
C ILE A 256 11.97 12.27 5.46
N ASP A 257 11.53 11.25 6.20
CA ASP A 257 10.19 10.66 6.08
C ASP A 257 9.55 10.57 7.47
N ILE A 258 8.76 11.58 7.81
CA ILE A 258 7.94 11.63 9.03
C ILE A 258 6.59 10.99 8.73
N LYS A 259 6.26 9.93 9.46
CA LYS A 259 4.97 9.24 9.35
C LYS A 259 3.89 10.00 10.11
N GLY A 260 2.68 10.03 9.54
CA GLY A 260 1.53 10.63 10.21
C GLY A 260 1.13 9.83 11.45
N ASN A 261 0.71 10.54 12.49
CA ASN A 261 0.23 9.99 13.75
C ASN A 261 -1.13 10.60 14.07
N GLY A 262 -2.11 9.78 14.45
CA GLY A 262 -3.52 10.17 14.64
C GLY A 262 -3.75 11.10 15.85
N VAL A 263 -3.32 12.36 15.75
CA VAL A 263 -3.51 13.39 16.78
C VAL A 263 -4.68 14.32 16.45
N THR A 264 -5.51 14.61 17.45
CA THR A 264 -6.60 15.59 17.36
C THR A 264 -6.40 16.67 18.40
N ILE A 265 -6.31 17.93 17.96
CA ILE A 265 -6.26 19.11 18.84
C ILE A 265 -7.67 19.66 18.96
N SER A 266 -8.19 19.77 20.19
CA SER A 266 -9.51 20.34 20.46
C SER A 266 -9.56 21.81 20.02
N SER A 267 -10.66 22.24 19.40
CA SER A 267 -10.90 23.63 19.00
C SER A 267 -10.76 24.65 20.15
N ALA A 268 -10.98 24.23 21.40
CA ALA A 268 -10.78 25.06 22.59
C ALA A 268 -9.31 25.36 22.93
N LYS A 269 -8.36 24.52 22.47
CA LYS A 269 -6.91 24.75 22.64
C LYS A 269 -6.35 25.64 21.53
N SER A 270 -6.92 25.59 20.33
CA SER A 270 -6.59 26.52 19.24
C SER A 270 -7.22 27.90 19.39
N SER A 271 -8.31 28.05 20.17
CA SER A 271 -9.03 29.32 20.33
C SER A 271 -8.59 30.21 21.52
N LYS A 272 -7.58 29.81 22.31
CA LYS A 272 -7.04 30.60 23.44
C LYS A 272 -6.48 31.99 23.05
N ALA A 273 -6.47 32.34 21.77
CA ALA A 273 -6.08 33.65 21.23
C ALA A 273 -7.00 34.83 21.63
N THR A 274 -8.09 34.61 22.37
CA THR A 274 -9.09 35.66 22.68
C THR A 274 -8.91 36.37 24.03
N ALA A 275 -7.87 36.06 24.81
CA ALA A 275 -7.65 36.71 26.09
C ALA A 275 -6.71 37.94 25.97
N LYS A 276 -7.34 39.13 25.91
CA LYS A 276 -6.79 40.48 26.12
C LYS A 276 -5.64 40.94 25.20
N GLY A 277 -6.02 41.51 24.05
CA GLY A 277 -5.23 42.51 23.32
C GLY A 277 -5.04 42.22 21.83
N SER A 278 -5.98 42.70 21.00
CA SER A 278 -5.82 43.01 19.57
C SER A 278 -5.45 41.88 18.58
N ALA A 279 -6.17 40.75 18.59
CA ALA A 279 -6.31 39.92 17.38
C ALA A 279 -7.78 39.94 16.94
N THR A 280 -8.14 40.89 16.06
CA THR A 280 -9.39 40.83 15.31
C THR A 280 -9.44 39.53 14.52
N GLU A 281 -10.63 38.93 14.43
CA GLU A 281 -10.94 37.83 13.49
C GLU A 281 -10.35 38.14 12.10
N ALA A 282 -9.95 37.11 11.37
CA ALA A 282 -9.32 37.26 10.06
C ALA A 282 -10.31 37.90 9.05
N VAL A 283 -10.33 39.23 8.99
CA VAL A 283 -11.09 40.01 8.01
C VAL A 283 -10.30 40.02 6.70
N MET A 284 -11.01 39.97 5.56
CA MET A 284 -10.40 40.12 4.24
C MET A 284 -9.69 41.47 4.14
N ALA A 285 -8.49 41.47 3.58
CA ALA A 285 -7.71 42.68 3.43
C ALA A 285 -8.34 43.62 2.39
N VAL A 286 -8.25 44.94 2.61
CA VAL A 286 -8.94 45.91 1.76
C VAL A 286 -8.28 46.04 0.39
N ASP A 287 -6.95 46.03 0.34
CA ASP A 287 -6.22 46.30 -0.91
C ASP A 287 -6.21 45.08 -1.83
N TYR A 288 -6.11 43.87 -1.26
CA TYR A 288 -6.27 42.61 -1.97
C TYR A 288 -7.22 41.71 -1.17
N PRO A 289 -8.52 41.64 -1.54
CA PRO A 289 -9.51 40.86 -0.81
C PRO A 289 -9.15 39.39 -0.64
N GLY A 290 -8.35 38.80 -1.54
CA GLY A 290 -7.86 37.42 -1.38
C GLY A 290 -6.82 37.20 -0.27
N ALA A 291 -6.35 38.24 0.41
CA ALA A 291 -5.43 38.16 1.54
C ALA A 291 -6.16 38.30 2.89
N LEU A 292 -5.59 37.69 3.93
CA LEU A 292 -6.00 37.97 5.31
C LEU A 292 -5.40 39.30 5.77
N SER A 293 -6.21 40.13 6.42
CA SER A 293 -5.73 41.36 7.05
C SER A 293 -4.94 41.04 8.33
N ARG A 294 -3.66 41.43 8.36
CA ARG A 294 -2.76 41.35 9.52
C ARG A 294 -1.97 42.65 9.65
N ILE A 295 -2.67 43.77 9.48
CA ILE A 295 -2.06 45.08 9.39
C ILE A 295 -1.29 45.41 10.67
N THR A 296 0.00 45.76 10.50
CA THR A 296 0.85 46.21 11.59
C THR A 296 0.50 47.64 12.02
N ALA A 297 0.67 47.95 13.31
CA ALA A 297 0.51 49.30 13.85
C ALA A 297 1.80 50.13 13.78
N CYS A 298 2.91 49.57 13.32
CA CYS A 298 4.25 50.15 13.36
C CYS A 298 5.16 49.57 12.26
N ASN A 299 6.43 49.98 12.18
CA ASN A 299 7.38 49.49 11.17
C ASN A 299 6.96 49.77 9.72
N TYR A 300 6.25 50.88 9.48
CA TYR A 300 5.89 51.38 8.15
C TYR A 300 5.86 52.90 8.16
N GLY A 301 5.95 53.51 6.98
CA GLY A 301 5.79 54.95 6.78
C GLY A 301 4.40 55.28 6.28
N VAL A 302 3.68 56.18 6.95
CA VAL A 302 2.35 56.63 6.51
C VAL A 302 2.47 57.36 5.16
N GLY A 303 1.55 57.02 4.24
CA GLY A 303 1.50 57.57 2.89
C GLY A 303 2.71 57.21 2.03
N ARG A 304 2.64 57.52 0.73
CA ARG A 304 3.68 57.15 -0.25
C ARG A 304 4.72 58.23 -0.56
N ASN A 305 4.81 59.30 0.23
CA ASN A 305 5.74 60.43 0.01
C ASN A 305 5.66 61.05 -1.41
N GLY A 306 4.46 61.10 -2.00
CA GLY A 306 4.24 61.67 -3.34
C GLY A 306 4.48 60.71 -4.51
N TYR A 307 4.84 59.45 -4.24
CA TYR A 307 5.03 58.43 -5.28
C TYR A 307 3.75 57.61 -5.54
N GLY A 308 3.57 57.16 -6.79
CA GLY A 308 2.58 56.14 -7.15
C GLY A 308 3.07 54.72 -6.84
N ILE A 309 2.39 53.68 -7.33
CA ILE A 309 2.91 52.30 -7.32
C ILE A 309 3.53 52.01 -8.68
N ASP A 310 4.86 51.93 -8.71
CA ASP A 310 5.65 51.76 -9.93
C ASP A 310 6.45 50.45 -9.96
N TYR A 311 6.65 49.84 -8.78
CA TYR A 311 7.48 48.65 -8.60
C TYR A 311 6.75 47.57 -7.81
N TYR A 312 6.93 46.32 -8.23
CA TYR A 312 6.53 45.14 -7.46
C TYR A 312 7.76 44.34 -7.05
N PHE A 313 7.96 44.16 -5.76
CA PHE A 313 9.15 43.53 -5.18
C PHE A 313 8.88 42.13 -4.67
N VAL A 314 9.74 41.21 -5.08
CA VAL A 314 9.70 39.79 -4.71
C VAL A 314 10.89 39.49 -3.78
N HIS A 315 10.59 39.18 -2.52
CA HIS A 315 11.54 38.74 -1.51
C HIS A 315 11.27 37.30 -1.08
N TYR A 316 12.30 36.63 -0.57
CA TYR A 316 12.24 35.27 -0.07
C TYR A 316 12.93 35.20 1.30
N MET A 317 12.28 34.55 2.25
CA MET A 317 12.72 34.53 3.65
C MET A 317 14.02 33.73 3.89
N ALA A 318 14.29 32.71 3.07
CA ALA A 318 15.46 31.80 3.12
C ALA A 318 15.60 30.92 4.36
N THR A 319 15.47 31.51 5.54
CA THR A 319 15.49 30.90 6.86
C THR A 319 14.36 31.51 7.69
N GLY A 320 13.64 30.64 8.39
CA GLY A 320 12.47 31.03 9.16
C GLY A 320 11.14 30.78 8.43
N THR A 321 10.06 31.29 9.03
CA THR A 321 8.69 30.90 8.68
C THR A 321 7.81 32.11 8.36
N TYR A 322 6.72 31.83 7.65
CA TYR A 322 5.65 32.80 7.37
C TYR A 322 5.15 33.51 8.65
N GLU A 323 4.88 32.74 9.70
CA GLU A 323 4.44 33.27 10.99
C GLU A 323 5.52 34.12 11.67
N GLY A 324 6.78 33.69 11.58
CA GLY A 324 7.92 34.43 12.11
C GLY A 324 8.05 35.82 11.49
N ALA A 325 7.91 35.91 10.17
CA ALA A 325 7.96 37.19 9.45
C ALA A 325 6.87 38.17 9.90
N ILE A 326 5.62 37.71 9.95
CA ILE A 326 4.48 38.55 10.36
C ILE A 326 4.66 38.99 11.82
N SER A 327 5.04 38.08 12.72
CA SER A 327 5.31 38.44 14.11
C SER A 327 6.45 39.45 14.24
N TYR A 328 7.47 39.37 13.38
CA TYR A 328 8.60 40.28 13.38
C TYR A 328 8.24 41.68 12.86
N PHE A 329 7.40 41.77 11.83
CA PHE A 329 6.92 43.03 11.27
C PHE A 329 5.90 43.73 12.18
N ASN A 330 5.16 42.97 12.99
CA ASN A 330 4.24 43.48 14.00
C ASN A 330 4.92 43.89 15.32
N ASP A 331 6.23 43.65 15.47
CA ASP A 331 6.92 44.00 16.71
C ASP A 331 7.34 45.47 16.77
N CYS A 332 6.55 46.26 17.49
CA CYS A 332 6.77 47.70 17.65
C CYS A 332 7.86 48.08 18.68
N SER A 333 8.45 47.12 19.41
CA SER A 333 9.54 47.44 20.35
C SER A 333 10.92 47.56 19.70
N ARG A 334 11.00 47.35 18.38
CA ARG A 334 12.28 47.27 17.65
C ARG A 334 12.80 48.65 17.27
N THR A 335 14.13 48.78 17.30
CA THR A 335 14.84 50.04 16.98
C THR A 335 15.15 50.19 15.49
N THR A 336 15.18 49.09 14.73
CA THR A 336 15.35 49.06 13.27
C THR A 336 14.06 48.61 12.58
N PRO A 337 13.30 49.52 11.96
CA PRO A 337 11.98 49.19 11.43
C PRO A 337 12.10 48.50 10.06
N THR A 338 11.53 47.31 9.92
CA THR A 338 11.50 46.52 8.67
C THR A 338 10.12 45.89 8.49
N SER A 339 9.58 45.90 7.28
CA SER A 339 8.29 45.28 6.95
C SER A 339 8.15 44.99 5.46
N ALA A 340 7.13 44.24 5.09
CA ALA A 340 6.66 44.08 3.71
C ALA A 340 5.14 44.31 3.64
N HIS A 341 4.61 44.58 2.43
CA HIS A 341 3.15 44.72 2.25
C HIS A 341 2.45 43.37 2.44
N TYR A 342 3.03 42.30 1.90
CA TYR A 342 2.43 40.97 1.95
C TYR A 342 3.42 39.88 2.36
N CYS A 343 2.94 38.88 3.09
CA CYS A 343 3.63 37.62 3.30
C CYS A 343 2.84 36.50 2.63
N ILE A 344 3.53 35.52 2.04
CA ILE A 344 2.93 34.40 1.30
C ILE A 344 3.45 33.08 1.86
N ARG A 345 2.53 32.24 2.36
CA ARG A 345 2.86 30.96 2.99
C ARG A 345 3.14 29.89 1.95
N ASN A 346 4.15 29.06 2.19
CA ASN A 346 4.60 28.06 1.23
C ASN A 346 3.59 26.94 1.02
N SER A 347 2.97 26.50 2.11
CA SER A 347 2.25 25.22 2.18
C SER A 347 0.92 25.21 1.46
N ASP A 348 0.23 26.35 1.43
CA ASP A 348 -1.15 26.49 0.95
C ASP A 348 -1.34 27.74 0.08
N GLY A 349 -0.31 28.60 -0.05
CA GLY A 349 -0.41 29.85 -0.78
C GLY A 349 -1.16 30.96 -0.02
N GLN A 350 -1.41 30.80 1.29
CA GLN A 350 -2.08 31.83 2.09
C GLN A 350 -1.33 33.17 2.01
N ILE A 351 -2.02 34.21 1.56
CA ILE A 351 -1.52 35.58 1.56
C ILE A 351 -2.02 36.28 2.82
N SER A 352 -1.14 36.98 3.55
CA SER A 352 -1.52 37.95 4.58
C SER A 352 -0.97 39.32 4.22
N GLN A 353 -1.80 40.35 4.33
CA GLN A 353 -1.40 41.74 4.18
C GLN A 353 -0.97 42.32 5.53
N VAL A 354 0.26 42.83 5.60
CA VAL A 354 0.86 43.39 6.82
C VAL A 354 0.95 44.91 6.75
N VAL A 355 1.19 45.50 5.57
CA VAL A 355 1.17 46.96 5.37
C VAL A 355 0.20 47.29 4.25
N ARG A 356 -0.60 48.35 4.41
CA ARG A 356 -1.51 48.83 3.36
C ARG A 356 -0.72 49.28 2.13
N GLU A 357 -1.23 49.03 0.94
CA GLU A 357 -0.65 49.53 -0.32
C GLU A 357 -0.69 51.07 -0.39
N ALA A 358 -1.55 51.74 0.39
CA ALA A 358 -1.54 53.20 0.54
C ALA A 358 -0.34 53.73 1.36
N ASP A 359 0.35 52.85 2.08
CA ASP A 359 1.44 53.17 2.99
C ASP A 359 2.76 52.51 2.51
N ARG A 360 3.91 52.94 3.04
CA ARG A 360 5.22 52.42 2.65
C ARG A 360 5.69 51.36 3.62
N SER A 361 5.95 50.16 3.11
CA SER A 361 6.74 49.16 3.85
C SER A 361 8.21 49.57 3.91
N TYR A 362 8.91 49.09 4.93
CA TYR A 362 10.37 49.26 5.04
C TYR A 362 11.07 47.98 4.60
N SER A 363 10.95 47.67 3.31
CA SER A 363 11.34 46.36 2.77
C SER A 363 12.66 46.39 2.01
N GLN A 364 13.01 47.51 1.36
CA GLN A 364 14.17 47.56 0.46
C GLN A 364 15.48 48.00 1.12
N GLY A 365 15.43 48.71 2.25
CA GLY A 365 16.63 49.09 3.02
C GLY A 365 17.62 50.04 2.32
N VAL A 366 17.34 50.54 1.11
CA VAL A 366 18.28 51.36 0.33
C VAL A 366 18.32 52.82 0.80
N SER A 367 19.43 53.24 1.41
CA SER A 367 19.68 54.63 1.80
C SER A 367 19.87 55.55 0.58
N GLY A 368 19.30 56.76 0.62
CA GLY A 368 19.40 57.75 -0.47
C GLY A 368 18.42 57.57 -1.64
N TYR A 369 17.60 56.53 -1.63
CA TYR A 369 16.62 56.25 -2.70
C TYR A 369 15.20 56.05 -2.12
N PRO A 370 14.55 57.13 -1.62
CA PRO A 370 13.25 57.05 -0.96
C PRO A 370 12.14 56.51 -1.85
N GLN A 371 12.30 56.56 -3.18
CA GLN A 371 11.34 56.03 -4.15
C GLN A 371 11.20 54.50 -4.12
N TRP A 372 12.15 53.74 -3.59
CA TRP A 372 12.03 52.27 -3.60
C TRP A 372 10.98 51.77 -2.62
N ASN A 373 11.01 52.26 -1.39
CA ASN A 373 9.93 52.04 -0.43
C ASN A 373 8.69 52.89 -0.79
N GLY A 374 8.90 54.10 -1.33
CA GLY A 374 7.85 55.03 -1.75
C GLY A 374 6.96 54.51 -2.88
N ALA A 375 7.55 53.89 -3.90
CA ALA A 375 6.87 53.46 -5.12
C ALA A 375 6.73 51.93 -5.25
N GLY A 376 7.17 51.19 -4.24
CA GLY A 376 7.12 49.74 -4.18
C GLY A 376 5.89 49.15 -3.49
N VAL A 377 5.44 48.00 -3.97
CA VAL A 377 4.69 47.01 -3.19
C VAL A 377 5.59 45.79 -3.01
N SER A 378 5.83 45.36 -1.77
CA SER A 378 6.78 44.30 -1.43
C SER A 378 6.11 43.05 -0.88
N THR A 379 6.67 41.90 -1.24
CA THR A 379 6.17 40.58 -0.86
C THR A 379 7.28 39.70 -0.30
N GLU A 380 6.99 39.00 0.80
CA GLU A 380 7.89 38.01 1.43
C GLU A 380 7.33 36.60 1.24
N HIS A 381 8.06 35.77 0.50
CA HIS A 381 7.68 34.39 0.21
C HIS A 381 8.38 33.44 1.17
N GLU A 382 7.61 32.59 1.84
CA GLU A 382 8.17 31.56 2.70
C GLU A 382 8.86 30.48 1.88
N VAL A 383 10.19 30.38 2.00
CA VAL A 383 10.99 29.28 1.48
C VAL A 383 12.13 29.00 2.45
N LEU A 384 12.42 27.72 2.68
CA LEU A 384 13.65 27.31 3.35
C LEU A 384 14.71 26.99 2.28
N ALA A 385 15.88 27.61 2.39
CA ALA A 385 17.02 27.30 1.52
C ALA A 385 17.45 25.84 1.63
N THR A 386 17.21 25.24 2.79
CA THR A 386 17.51 23.84 3.12
C THR A 386 16.45 22.85 2.63
N ASN A 387 15.33 23.34 2.09
CA ASN A 387 14.28 22.52 1.50
C ASN A 387 14.05 22.91 0.03
N LEU A 388 14.66 22.15 -0.88
CA LEU A 388 14.59 22.40 -2.32
C LEU A 388 13.16 22.36 -2.88
N SER A 389 12.25 21.63 -2.22
CA SER A 389 10.89 21.41 -2.69
C SER A 389 10.01 22.65 -2.51
N MET A 390 10.31 23.47 -1.51
CA MET A 390 9.56 24.71 -1.21
C MET A 390 9.69 25.75 -2.33
N TRP A 391 10.82 25.76 -3.04
CA TRP A 391 11.08 26.72 -4.11
C TRP A 391 10.21 26.51 -5.35
N ASP A 392 9.78 25.27 -5.59
CA ASP A 392 8.92 24.88 -6.70
C ASP A 392 7.47 24.65 -6.22
N SER A 393 7.13 25.13 -5.01
CA SER A 393 5.80 25.01 -4.40
C SER A 393 4.75 25.70 -5.28
N GLN A 394 3.87 24.89 -5.87
CA GLN A 394 2.81 25.41 -6.73
C GLN A 394 1.84 26.33 -5.96
N PRO A 395 1.27 25.95 -4.80
CA PRO A 395 0.36 26.83 -4.06
C PRO A 395 0.92 28.24 -3.83
N MET A 396 2.18 28.34 -3.38
CA MET A 396 2.87 29.62 -3.18
C MET A 396 3.10 30.38 -4.48
N LEU A 397 3.68 29.74 -5.51
CA LEU A 397 4.02 30.39 -6.78
C LEU A 397 2.78 30.93 -7.51
N ASN A 398 1.63 30.28 -7.31
CA ASN A 398 0.37 30.68 -7.90
C ASN A 398 -0.26 31.86 -7.18
N ALA A 399 -0.32 31.81 -5.85
CA ALA A 399 -0.75 32.94 -5.04
C ALA A 399 0.13 34.18 -5.29
N ALA A 400 1.45 33.98 -5.37
CA ALA A 400 2.42 35.00 -5.72
C ALA A 400 2.18 35.62 -7.10
N ALA A 401 1.92 34.80 -8.11
CA ALA A 401 1.63 35.28 -9.47
C ALA A 401 0.31 36.06 -9.52
N ASP A 402 -0.76 35.56 -8.90
CA ASP A 402 -2.07 36.22 -8.87
C ASP A 402 -2.00 37.59 -8.17
N LEU A 403 -1.30 37.66 -7.03
CA LEU A 403 -1.07 38.92 -6.33
C LEU A 403 -0.26 39.90 -7.20
N ALA A 404 0.83 39.43 -7.81
CA ALA A 404 1.66 40.25 -8.68
C ALA A 404 0.86 40.79 -9.87
N ILE A 405 0.08 39.95 -10.54
CA ILE A 405 -0.79 40.34 -11.65
C ILE A 405 -1.79 41.40 -11.19
N ASN A 406 -2.47 41.17 -10.06
CA ASN A 406 -3.48 42.07 -9.54
C ASN A 406 -2.91 43.45 -9.17
N VAL A 407 -1.77 43.49 -8.46
CA VAL A 407 -1.09 44.75 -8.12
C VAL A 407 -0.60 45.47 -9.37
N CYS A 408 0.02 44.73 -10.30
CA CYS A 408 0.52 45.31 -11.53
C CYS A 408 -0.60 45.85 -12.42
N ASP A 409 -1.72 45.16 -12.53
CA ASP A 409 -2.85 45.57 -13.38
C ASP A 409 -3.58 46.79 -12.79
N ARG A 410 -3.84 46.82 -11.48
CA ARG A 410 -4.47 47.96 -10.81
C ARG A 410 -3.66 49.26 -10.94
N ASN A 411 -2.33 49.14 -11.03
CA ASN A 411 -1.41 50.28 -11.01
C ASN A 411 -0.67 50.51 -12.35
N GLY A 412 -0.99 49.73 -13.39
CA GLY A 412 -0.34 49.81 -14.69
C GLY A 412 1.18 49.55 -14.66
N VAL A 413 1.66 48.73 -13.73
CA VAL A 413 3.08 48.34 -13.62
C VAL A 413 3.37 47.25 -14.65
N PRO A 414 4.42 47.40 -15.50
CA PRO A 414 4.78 46.36 -16.47
C PRO A 414 5.11 45.01 -15.80
N LYS A 415 4.44 43.94 -16.23
CA LYS A 415 4.62 42.56 -15.72
C LYS A 415 5.88 41.88 -16.25
N ILE A 416 7.01 42.58 -16.17
CA ILE A 416 8.30 42.13 -16.66
C ILE A 416 9.35 42.35 -15.58
N ARG A 417 10.24 41.37 -15.40
CA ARG A 417 11.38 41.52 -14.51
C ARG A 417 12.32 42.58 -15.07
N ARG A 418 12.76 43.49 -14.19
CA ARG A 418 13.74 44.53 -14.49
C ARG A 418 15.02 44.24 -13.72
N VAL A 419 16.15 44.52 -14.34
CA VAL A 419 17.50 44.47 -13.73
C VAL A 419 18.23 45.81 -13.86
N THR A 420 17.55 46.81 -14.43
CA THR A 420 18.03 48.18 -14.58
C THR A 420 17.19 49.06 -13.67
N ASN A 421 17.82 49.67 -12.67
CA ASN A 421 17.15 50.56 -11.71
C ASN A 421 16.40 51.70 -12.41
N GLY A 422 15.25 52.10 -11.85
CA GLY A 422 14.46 53.27 -12.28
C GLY A 422 13.32 52.96 -13.26
N ASN A 423 13.30 51.81 -13.92
CA ASN A 423 12.23 51.42 -14.84
C ASN A 423 11.04 50.80 -14.10
N ARG A 424 9.80 51.14 -14.48
CA ARG A 424 8.60 50.48 -13.91
C ARG A 424 8.64 48.97 -14.22
N GLY A 425 8.34 48.14 -13.22
CA GLY A 425 8.26 46.70 -13.40
C GLY A 425 8.46 45.87 -12.12
N ILE A 426 8.74 44.59 -12.31
CA ILE A 426 8.95 43.61 -11.24
C ILE A 426 10.43 43.52 -10.92
N TYR A 427 10.79 43.57 -9.65
CA TYR A 427 12.17 43.48 -9.17
C TYR A 427 12.28 42.37 -8.12
N GLY A 428 13.32 41.55 -8.22
CA GLY A 428 13.86 40.88 -7.04
C GLY A 428 14.56 41.87 -6.13
N HIS A 429 14.75 41.49 -4.88
CA HIS A 429 15.57 42.25 -3.93
C HIS A 429 16.95 42.62 -4.54
N ASN A 430 17.59 41.66 -5.22
CA ASN A 430 18.92 41.81 -5.80
C ASN A 430 18.94 42.50 -7.18
N ASP A 431 17.78 42.82 -7.74
CA ASP A 431 17.68 43.54 -9.00
C ASP A 431 17.81 45.07 -8.81
N VAL A 432 17.88 45.54 -7.55
CA VAL A 432 18.06 46.93 -7.17
C VAL A 432 19.52 47.19 -6.77
N ASN A 433 20.25 48.00 -7.54
CA ASN A 433 21.63 48.40 -7.21
C ASN A 433 21.71 49.12 -5.85
N SER A 434 22.66 48.69 -4.99
CA SER A 434 23.05 49.16 -3.64
C SER A 434 22.58 48.39 -2.39
N GLY A 435 22.89 47.09 -2.32
CA GLY A 435 23.62 46.61 -1.14
C GLY A 435 22.99 45.56 -0.23
N THR A 436 22.01 44.78 -0.66
CA THR A 436 21.57 43.61 0.11
C THR A 436 21.24 42.44 -0.82
N ASP A 437 22.04 41.36 -0.82
CA ASP A 437 21.64 40.10 -1.48
C ASP A 437 20.76 39.21 -0.58
N CYS A 438 19.50 39.02 -0.96
CA CYS A 438 18.69 37.88 -0.55
C CYS A 438 19.09 36.64 -1.39
N PRO A 439 18.71 35.40 -1.01
CA PRO A 439 19.00 34.24 -1.84
C PRO A 439 18.33 34.39 -3.19
N ASN A 440 19.16 34.39 -4.24
CA ASN A 440 18.69 34.59 -5.60
C ASN A 440 17.70 33.48 -6.00
N LEU A 441 16.55 33.89 -6.53
CA LEU A 441 15.89 33.10 -7.55
C LEU A 441 16.89 32.90 -8.70
N THR A 442 17.30 31.66 -8.95
CA THR A 442 18.03 31.35 -10.17
C THR A 442 17.20 31.77 -11.38
N THR A 443 17.83 32.03 -12.53
CA THR A 443 17.10 32.36 -13.77
C THR A 443 15.98 31.36 -14.06
N ALA A 444 16.20 30.08 -13.78
CA ALA A 444 15.18 29.04 -13.91
C ALA A 444 13.96 29.28 -13.00
N ARG A 445 14.17 29.64 -11.73
CA ARG A 445 13.07 29.91 -10.78
C ARG A 445 12.33 31.21 -11.12
N TRP A 446 13.04 32.24 -11.57
CA TRP A 446 12.42 33.46 -12.12
C TRP A 446 11.53 33.17 -13.32
N ASN A 447 11.98 32.33 -14.25
CA ASN A 447 11.21 31.95 -15.43
C ASN A 447 9.91 31.23 -15.06
N VAL A 448 9.90 30.44 -13.98
CA VAL A 448 8.67 29.78 -13.51
C VAL A 448 7.64 30.80 -13.01
N LEU A 449 8.05 31.73 -12.14
CA LEU A 449 7.16 32.77 -11.62
C LEU A 449 6.69 33.72 -12.73
N LEU A 450 7.62 34.21 -13.56
CA LEU A 450 7.30 35.12 -14.67
C LEU A 450 6.47 34.43 -15.76
N GLY A 451 6.67 33.12 -15.99
CA GLY A 451 5.83 32.35 -16.90
C GLY A 451 4.38 32.30 -16.44
N LYS A 452 4.14 32.13 -15.14
CA LYS A 452 2.80 32.20 -14.53
C LYS A 452 2.20 33.60 -14.63
N ILE A 453 3.00 34.64 -14.40
CA ILE A 453 2.57 36.04 -14.54
C ILE A 453 2.23 36.38 -16.00
N THR A 454 3.03 35.89 -16.96
CA THR A 454 2.88 36.14 -18.41
C THR A 454 1.69 35.38 -18.99
N ALA A 455 1.37 34.18 -18.47
CA ALA A 455 0.15 33.47 -18.80
C ALA A 455 -1.12 34.29 -18.46
N GLY A 456 -0.98 35.32 -17.61
CA GLY A 456 -2.02 36.26 -17.23
C GLY A 456 -3.01 35.66 -16.24
N SER A 457 -3.78 36.52 -15.56
CA SER A 457 -5.00 36.06 -14.91
C SER A 457 -6.04 35.90 -16.00
N ALA A 458 -5.91 34.85 -16.81
CA ALA A 458 -6.89 34.55 -17.84
C ALA A 458 -8.26 34.42 -17.16
N THR A 459 -9.20 35.32 -17.43
CA THR A 459 -10.61 35.23 -17.02
C THR A 459 -11.34 34.09 -17.74
N ASN A 460 -10.66 32.96 -17.94
CA ASN A 460 -11.24 31.80 -18.56
C ASN A 460 -11.91 31.01 -17.45
N VAL A 461 -13.20 31.27 -17.33
CA VAL A 461 -14.11 30.52 -16.49
C VAL A 461 -14.94 29.67 -17.46
N PRO A 462 -15.06 28.34 -17.26
CA PRO A 462 -15.96 27.52 -18.07
C PRO A 462 -17.40 28.07 -18.01
N THR A 463 -18.10 28.09 -19.14
CA THR A 463 -19.48 28.61 -19.20
C THR A 463 -20.47 27.45 -19.05
N PRO A 464 -21.16 27.33 -17.91
CA PRO A 464 -22.20 26.32 -17.73
C PRO A 464 -23.39 26.62 -18.65
N THR A 465 -23.95 25.56 -19.24
CA THR A 465 -25.21 25.63 -19.99
C THR A 465 -26.30 24.92 -19.22
N ALA A 466 -27.50 25.48 -19.17
CA ALA A 466 -28.62 24.93 -18.42
C ALA A 466 -28.92 23.47 -18.86
N PRO A 467 -29.28 22.56 -17.93
CA PRO A 467 -29.69 21.22 -18.28
C PRO A 467 -30.91 21.24 -19.21
N THR A 468 -30.95 20.34 -20.20
CA THR A 468 -32.13 20.21 -21.07
C THR A 468 -33.30 19.65 -20.26
N ALA A 469 -34.55 20.06 -20.54
CA ALA A 469 -35.73 19.71 -19.74
C ALA A 469 -35.94 18.20 -19.46
N GLY A 470 -35.39 17.30 -20.29
CA GLY A 470 -35.42 15.85 -20.09
C GLY A 470 -34.31 15.27 -19.20
N GLN A 471 -33.34 16.09 -18.78
CA GLN A 471 -32.14 15.70 -18.03
C GLN A 471 -32.24 16.08 -16.54
N VAL A 472 -33.42 16.44 -16.06
CA VAL A 472 -33.64 17.05 -14.74
C VAL A 472 -34.35 16.07 -13.78
N TYR A 473 -34.55 14.81 -14.18
CA TYR A 473 -35.33 13.86 -13.38
C TYR A 473 -34.49 13.15 -12.30
N VAL A 474 -34.87 13.11 -11.01
CA VAL A 474 -34.06 12.62 -9.88
C VAL A 474 -33.81 11.12 -9.83
N SER A 475 -34.50 10.31 -10.65
CA SER A 475 -34.15 8.89 -10.82
C SER A 475 -33.35 8.59 -12.10
N THR A 476 -33.07 9.61 -12.92
CA THR A 476 -32.13 9.54 -14.04
C THR A 476 -30.97 10.46 -13.74
N PRO A 477 -29.76 10.21 -14.22
CA PRO A 477 -28.69 11.08 -13.81
C PRO A 477 -28.82 12.47 -14.46
N VAL A 478 -28.69 13.54 -13.66
CA VAL A 478 -28.78 14.91 -14.18
C VAL A 478 -27.53 15.21 -14.99
N ASN A 479 -27.73 15.60 -16.25
CA ASN A 479 -26.66 15.87 -17.19
C ASN A 479 -26.24 17.33 -17.17
N PHE A 480 -24.97 17.58 -16.87
CA PHE A 480 -24.39 18.92 -16.97
C PHE A 480 -23.56 19.04 -18.24
N THR A 481 -23.76 20.14 -18.97
CA THR A 481 -22.99 20.50 -20.15
C THR A 481 -22.32 21.85 -19.96
N TRP A 482 -21.09 21.99 -20.45
CA TRP A 482 -20.37 23.25 -20.49
C TRP A 482 -19.43 23.31 -21.66
N ASP A 483 -19.05 24.54 -22.01
CA ASP A 483 -18.00 24.82 -22.97
C ASP A 483 -16.74 25.32 -22.23
N SER A 484 -15.56 24.90 -22.70
CA SER A 484 -14.29 25.39 -22.20
C SER A 484 -13.27 25.51 -23.31
N THR A 485 -12.57 26.66 -23.31
CA THR A 485 -11.43 26.96 -24.18
C THR A 485 -10.08 26.70 -23.52
N ILE A 486 -10.05 26.28 -22.24
CA ILE A 486 -8.80 26.09 -21.47
C ILE A 486 -8.30 24.65 -21.62
N ALA A 487 -7.31 24.48 -22.49
CA ALA A 487 -6.54 23.24 -22.57
C ALA A 487 -5.79 22.99 -21.25
N THR A 488 -5.71 21.73 -20.80
CA THR A 488 -4.93 21.24 -19.65
C THR A 488 -5.40 21.58 -18.23
N ALA A 489 -6.58 22.19 -18.04
CA ALA A 489 -7.18 22.36 -16.72
C ALA A 489 -8.00 21.11 -16.30
N ASP A 490 -7.99 20.78 -15.01
CA ASP A 490 -8.93 19.84 -14.40
C ASP A 490 -10.24 20.59 -14.12
N TYR A 491 -11.39 19.98 -14.35
CA TYR A 491 -12.69 20.61 -14.07
C TYR A 491 -13.45 19.81 -13.04
N ARG A 492 -14.19 20.51 -12.18
CA ARG A 492 -15.05 19.92 -11.17
C ARG A 492 -16.40 20.64 -11.15
N ILE A 493 -17.47 19.91 -10.89
CA ILE A 493 -18.81 20.46 -10.74
C ILE A 493 -19.17 20.43 -9.26
N GLN A 494 -19.69 21.54 -8.74
CA GLN A 494 -20.26 21.63 -7.40
C GLN A 494 -21.75 22.00 -7.50
N VAL A 495 -22.58 21.42 -6.63
CA VAL A 495 -24.04 21.61 -6.60
C VAL A 495 -24.47 21.98 -5.17
N SER A 496 -25.31 23.00 -5.00
CA SER A 496 -25.79 23.54 -3.71
C SER A 496 -27.26 23.96 -3.76
N LYS A 497 -27.94 24.09 -2.61
CA LYS A 497 -29.30 24.66 -2.48
C LYS A 497 -29.28 26.21 -2.41
N SER A 498 -28.10 26.83 -2.34
CA SER A 498 -27.89 28.29 -2.22
C SER A 498 -27.07 28.84 -3.39
N ASN A 499 -27.36 30.08 -3.80
CA ASN A 499 -26.56 30.82 -4.79
C ASN A 499 -25.43 31.67 -4.17
N THR A 500 -25.40 31.82 -2.84
CA THR A 500 -24.42 32.65 -2.11
C THR A 500 -23.56 31.82 -1.16
N GLY A 501 -22.25 32.12 -1.15
CA GLY A 501 -21.27 31.53 -0.23
C GLY A 501 -20.84 30.13 -0.66
N TRP A 502 -19.71 30.05 -1.35
CA TRP A 502 -19.06 28.78 -1.68
C TRP A 502 -17.71 28.74 -0.98
N ASN A 503 -17.60 27.93 0.06
CA ASN A 503 -16.33 27.65 0.73
C ASN A 503 -16.05 26.15 0.72
N ASP A 504 -14.82 25.73 1.04
CA ASP A 504 -14.43 24.31 1.06
C ASP A 504 -15.23 23.46 2.08
N THR A 505 -16.07 24.10 2.90
CA THR A 505 -16.94 23.47 3.91
C THR A 505 -18.33 23.08 3.37
N ASP A 506 -18.74 23.53 2.18
CA ASP A 506 -20.09 23.33 1.62
C ASP A 506 -20.31 21.97 0.91
N GLY A 507 -19.49 20.95 1.24
CA GLY A 507 -19.73 19.54 0.89
C GLY A 507 -18.73 18.91 -0.08
N PHE A 508 -17.65 18.38 0.47
CA PHE A 508 -16.89 17.27 -0.14
C PHE A 508 -16.92 16.07 0.82
N THR A 509 -17.48 14.94 0.41
CA THR A 509 -17.31 13.68 1.17
C THR A 509 -16.00 13.01 0.77
N THR A 510 -15.08 12.88 1.72
CA THR A 510 -13.85 12.09 1.61
C THR A 510 -14.17 10.61 1.82
N SER A 511 -14.10 9.78 0.78
CA SER A 511 -13.97 8.33 0.98
C SER A 511 -13.10 7.71 -0.12
N THR A 512 -12.19 6.84 0.32
CA THR A 512 -11.21 6.12 -0.48
C THR A 512 -11.74 4.72 -0.82
N SER A 513 -12.18 4.57 -2.08
CA SER A 513 -12.44 3.32 -2.83
C SER A 513 -13.74 2.55 -2.52
N PRO A 514 -14.30 1.82 -3.50
CA PRO A 514 -14.60 2.22 -4.88
C PRO A 514 -16.07 1.88 -5.19
N ASN A 515 -16.90 2.90 -5.41
CA ASN A 515 -18.07 2.95 -6.31
C ASN A 515 -18.57 4.40 -6.43
N SER A 516 -17.65 5.33 -6.17
CA SER A 516 -17.85 6.75 -5.92
C SER A 516 -17.24 7.50 -7.09
N THR A 517 -18.05 7.99 -8.04
CA THR A 517 -17.46 8.80 -9.11
C THR A 517 -18.43 9.84 -9.66
N VAL A 518 -18.11 11.12 -9.43
CA VAL A 518 -17.63 11.95 -10.54
C VAL A 518 -16.25 12.50 -10.16
N ILE A 519 -15.22 11.71 -10.45
CA ILE A 519 -13.86 12.17 -10.72
C ILE A 519 -13.59 11.77 -12.16
N VAL A 520 -13.25 12.73 -13.03
CA VAL A 520 -12.29 12.45 -14.11
C VAL A 520 -11.44 13.70 -14.38
N ASN A 521 -10.12 13.53 -14.20
CA ASN A 521 -9.10 14.31 -14.88
C ASN A 521 -8.95 13.74 -16.30
N ASP A 522 -9.50 14.40 -17.33
CA ASP A 522 -9.04 14.16 -18.70
C ASP A 522 -9.31 15.34 -19.64
N VAL A 523 -8.30 15.65 -20.45
CA VAL A 523 -8.08 16.90 -21.18
C VAL A 523 -8.39 16.71 -22.66
N VAL A 524 -9.56 17.12 -23.17
CA VAL A 524 -9.71 17.48 -24.61
C VAL A 524 -10.94 18.38 -24.88
N ASN A 525 -10.78 19.37 -25.75
CA ASN A 525 -11.78 20.31 -26.28
C ASN A 525 -12.97 19.64 -27.03
N THR A 526 -14.00 19.16 -26.32
CA THR A 526 -15.33 18.83 -26.89
C THR A 526 -16.42 18.95 -25.82
N VAL A 527 -17.68 19.22 -26.23
CA VAL A 527 -18.87 19.23 -25.36
C VAL A 527 -18.93 17.91 -24.57
N LYS A 528 -18.85 17.97 -23.24
CA LYS A 528 -18.95 16.79 -22.37
C LYS A 528 -20.23 16.81 -21.54
N THR A 529 -20.78 15.62 -21.30
CA THR A 529 -22.04 15.35 -20.59
C THR A 529 -21.72 14.55 -19.32
N TYR A 530 -22.20 14.98 -18.15
CA TYR A 530 -21.90 14.33 -16.86
C TYR A 530 -23.14 14.06 -16.04
N PHE A 531 -23.22 12.85 -15.48
CA PHE A 531 -24.38 12.25 -14.82
C PHE A 531 -24.34 12.41 -13.28
N TRP A 532 -25.36 12.99 -12.64
CA TRP A 532 -25.52 12.99 -11.17
C TRP A 532 -26.43 11.85 -10.68
N ASN A 533 -25.90 10.89 -9.91
CA ASN A 533 -26.68 9.77 -9.34
C ASN A 533 -26.32 9.61 -7.85
N ALA A 534 -27.30 9.66 -6.93
CA ALA A 534 -27.03 9.70 -5.49
C ALA A 534 -27.17 8.32 -4.81
N THR A 535 -26.16 7.90 -4.03
CA THR A 535 -26.34 7.20 -2.74
C THR A 535 -25.06 7.24 -1.89
N SER A 536 -24.99 8.08 -0.85
CA SER A 536 -24.12 7.82 0.32
C SER A 536 -24.47 8.66 1.56
N GLY A 537 -24.68 7.96 2.69
CA GLY A 537 -23.95 8.22 3.93
C GLY A 537 -24.45 9.29 4.88
N THR A 538 -24.06 10.54 4.70
CA THR A 538 -23.95 11.48 5.84
C THR A 538 -24.25 12.94 5.54
N VAL A 539 -24.91 13.25 4.43
CA VAL A 539 -25.81 14.42 4.37
C VAL A 539 -27.15 13.93 3.84
N ALA A 540 -28.15 14.03 4.70
CA ALA A 540 -29.51 13.58 4.46
C ALA A 540 -30.19 14.50 3.44
N GLU A 541 -30.40 13.99 2.22
CA GLU A 541 -31.62 14.12 1.41
C GLU A 541 -31.26 13.86 -0.06
N SER A 542 -31.94 12.90 -0.69
CA SER A 542 -32.02 12.85 -2.16
C SER A 542 -32.45 14.22 -2.69
N PRO A 543 -32.00 14.65 -3.90
CA PRO A 543 -32.55 15.83 -4.52
C PRO A 543 -34.07 15.81 -4.44
N ILE A 544 -34.63 16.84 -3.82
CA ILE A 544 -36.07 16.97 -3.70
C ILE A 544 -36.51 17.64 -5.00
N GLY A 545 -37.34 16.97 -5.81
CA GLY A 545 -37.91 17.64 -6.97
C GLY A 545 -38.67 18.90 -6.55
N GLY A 546 -38.72 19.89 -7.43
CA GLY A 546 -39.28 21.22 -7.12
C GLY A 546 -38.39 22.12 -6.26
N THR A 547 -37.32 21.63 -5.65
CA THR A 547 -36.33 22.48 -4.97
C THR A 547 -35.37 23.09 -6.00
N VAL A 548 -35.12 24.40 -5.91
CA VAL A 548 -34.12 25.07 -6.74
C VAL A 548 -32.72 24.75 -6.20
N TYR A 549 -31.90 24.12 -7.02
CA TYR A 549 -30.48 23.91 -6.80
C TYR A 549 -29.69 24.83 -7.71
N TYR A 550 -28.46 25.10 -7.34
CA TYR A 550 -27.48 25.84 -8.11
C TYR A 550 -26.28 24.93 -8.35
N TYR A 551 -25.69 24.99 -9.53
CA TYR A 551 -24.38 24.37 -9.76
C TYR A 551 -23.39 25.38 -10.34
N THR A 552 -22.14 25.21 -9.97
CA THR A 552 -21.00 25.96 -10.52
C THR A 552 -19.96 24.98 -11.04
N ILE A 553 -19.23 25.41 -12.06
CA ILE A 553 -18.11 24.68 -12.62
C ILE A 553 -16.84 25.35 -12.14
N ARG A 554 -16.06 24.59 -11.39
CA ARG A 554 -14.73 24.96 -10.96
C ARG A 554 -13.74 24.47 -12.01
N SER A 555 -13.02 25.36 -12.67
CA SER A 555 -11.76 25.01 -13.32
C SER A 555 -10.65 25.04 -12.27
N TYR A 556 -9.99 23.90 -12.07
CA TYR A 556 -8.78 23.75 -11.30
C TYR A 556 -7.62 23.53 -12.26
N SER A 557 -6.74 24.51 -12.37
CA SER A 557 -5.52 24.32 -13.17
C SER A 557 -4.45 23.72 -12.26
N ALA A 558 -4.08 22.45 -12.45
CA ALA A 558 -2.96 21.85 -11.71
C ALA A 558 -1.65 22.63 -11.96
N ALA A 559 -1.52 23.26 -13.13
CA ALA A 559 -0.40 24.11 -13.50
C ALA A 559 -0.38 25.46 -12.75
N THR A 560 -1.54 25.99 -12.35
CA THR A 560 -1.64 27.29 -11.67
C THR A 560 -2.31 27.22 -10.30
N GLY A 561 -2.61 26.04 -9.75
CA GLY A 561 -3.15 25.81 -8.38
C GLY A 561 -4.43 26.57 -8.04
N THR A 562 -4.96 27.34 -8.98
CA THR A 562 -6.04 28.30 -8.82
C THR A 562 -7.33 27.66 -9.27
N SER A 563 -8.40 28.11 -8.63
CA SER A 563 -9.75 27.64 -8.87
C SER A 563 -10.59 28.81 -9.32
N LYS A 564 -11.13 28.73 -10.53
CA LYS A 564 -12.09 29.73 -11.01
C LYS A 564 -13.45 29.08 -11.13
N TYR A 565 -14.46 29.77 -10.60
CA TYR A 565 -15.84 29.29 -10.52
C TYR A 565 -16.69 30.00 -11.55
N SER A 566 -17.50 29.25 -12.27
CA SER A 566 -18.56 29.83 -13.10
C SER A 566 -19.62 30.53 -12.27
N THR A 567 -20.37 31.43 -12.91
CA THR A 567 -21.64 31.88 -12.34
C THR A 567 -22.51 30.67 -12.01
N PRO A 568 -23.14 30.63 -10.83
CA PRO A 568 -24.05 29.54 -10.47
C PRO A 568 -25.24 29.51 -11.43
N VAL A 569 -25.54 28.34 -11.99
CA VAL A 569 -26.74 28.10 -12.80
C VAL A 569 -27.77 27.37 -11.96
N SER A 570 -28.97 27.91 -11.89
CA SER A 570 -30.08 27.27 -11.18
C SER A 570 -30.73 26.17 -12.02
N PHE A 571 -31.08 25.06 -11.38
CA PHE A 571 -31.96 24.03 -11.94
C PHE A 571 -32.87 23.47 -10.85
N THR A 572 -34.01 22.95 -11.25
CA THR A 572 -35.01 22.39 -10.33
C THR A 572 -35.26 20.93 -10.70
N PRO A 573 -34.68 19.96 -9.98
CA PRO A 573 -34.91 18.53 -10.22
C PRO A 573 -36.40 18.20 -10.22
N LYS A 574 -36.80 17.10 -10.87
CA LYS A 574 -38.17 16.57 -10.89
C LYS A 574 -38.11 15.07 -10.65
N SER A 575 -39.06 14.40 -10.01
CA SER A 575 -39.05 12.91 -10.03
C SER A 575 -39.26 12.34 -11.45
N ALA A 576 -38.64 11.20 -11.79
CA ALA A 576 -38.86 10.62 -13.13
C ALA A 576 -40.30 10.10 -13.25
N GLY A 577 -40.89 10.24 -14.44
CA GLY A 577 -42.33 9.98 -14.63
C GLY A 577 -43.24 11.03 -14.00
N CYS A 578 -42.68 12.06 -13.37
CA CYS A 578 -43.45 13.15 -12.76
C CYS A 578 -43.98 14.11 -13.83
N THR A 579 -45.29 14.13 -13.99
CA THR A 579 -45.95 15.21 -14.75
C THR A 579 -46.15 16.37 -13.78
N LEU A 580 -45.46 17.49 -14.00
CA LEU A 580 -45.70 18.68 -13.18
C LEU A 580 -47.19 19.02 -13.26
N PRO A 581 -47.89 19.15 -12.12
CA PRO A 581 -49.24 19.70 -12.16
C PRO A 581 -49.14 21.08 -12.77
N GLY A 582 -50.00 21.40 -13.75
CA GLY A 582 -49.96 22.69 -14.45
C GLY A 582 -49.99 23.90 -13.52
N SER A 583 -50.46 23.73 -12.28
CA SER A 583 -50.26 24.67 -11.17
C SER A 583 -49.50 23.99 -10.02
N THR A 584 -48.40 24.60 -9.58
CA THR A 584 -47.55 24.12 -8.47
C THR A 584 -48.02 24.58 -7.09
N SER A 585 -49.10 25.35 -7.02
CA SER A 585 -49.72 25.82 -5.79
C SER A 585 -51.24 25.70 -5.92
N ILE A 586 -51.89 25.10 -4.93
CA ILE A 586 -53.34 24.98 -4.84
C ILE A 586 -53.78 25.73 -3.60
N THR A 587 -54.64 26.72 -3.74
CA THR A 587 -55.23 27.44 -2.60
C THR A 587 -56.70 27.08 -2.47
N VAL A 588 -57.12 26.66 -1.28
CA VAL A 588 -58.51 26.37 -0.93
C VAL A 588 -58.94 27.41 0.10
N ASP A 589 -59.86 28.27 -0.33
CA ASP A 589 -60.46 29.36 0.44
C ASP A 589 -61.63 28.87 1.31
N ASN A 590 -62.06 29.66 2.30
CA ASN A 590 -63.16 29.30 3.21
C ASN A 590 -64.49 29.11 2.49
N LEU A 591 -64.71 29.78 1.36
CA LEU A 591 -65.91 29.58 0.53
C LEU A 591 -65.99 28.16 -0.07
N ALA A 592 -64.84 27.48 -0.21
CA ALA A 592 -64.76 26.10 -0.69
C ALA A 592 -64.66 25.07 0.45
N ALA A 593 -64.66 25.52 1.72
CA ALA A 593 -64.57 24.63 2.87
C ALA A 593 -65.92 23.97 3.19
N THR A 594 -65.89 22.69 3.54
CA THR A 594 -67.06 21.98 4.09
C THR A 594 -67.14 22.22 5.60
N LEU A 595 -68.26 22.80 6.05
CA LEU A 595 -68.44 23.24 7.43
C LEU A 595 -69.31 22.29 8.23
N VAL A 596 -68.91 22.03 9.48
CA VAL A 596 -69.73 21.36 10.49
C VAL A 596 -70.02 22.37 11.61
N GLY A 597 -71.31 22.54 11.92
CA GLY A 597 -71.83 23.55 12.84
C GLY A 597 -71.95 24.94 12.22
N ALA A 598 -72.50 25.90 12.97
CA ALA A 598 -72.72 27.27 12.48
C ALA A 598 -71.44 28.11 12.55
N TRP A 599 -71.04 28.67 11.39
CA TRP A 599 -69.91 29.60 11.25
C TRP A 599 -70.42 30.94 10.71
N THR A 600 -69.83 32.03 11.18
CA THR A 600 -70.19 33.39 10.75
C THR A 600 -69.12 33.92 9.80
N SER A 601 -69.55 34.36 8.62
CA SER A 601 -68.70 35.03 7.63
C SER A 601 -68.56 36.52 7.96
N THR A 602 -67.35 37.08 7.79
CA THR A 602 -67.08 38.50 7.94
C THR A 602 -65.81 38.93 7.21
N ALA A 603 -65.71 40.23 6.91
CA ALA A 603 -64.53 40.88 6.34
C ALA A 603 -63.96 41.95 7.31
N ALA A 604 -64.38 41.95 8.58
CA ALA A 604 -64.13 43.04 9.51
C ALA A 604 -62.64 43.24 9.90
N THR A 605 -61.80 42.22 9.73
CA THR A 605 -60.36 42.30 9.99
C THR A 605 -59.62 42.01 8.69
N ALA A 606 -58.81 42.96 8.20
CA ALA A 606 -58.05 42.77 6.97
C ALA A 606 -56.97 41.69 7.12
N GLY A 607 -56.66 41.00 6.03
CA GLY A 607 -55.62 39.96 5.99
C GLY A 607 -56.09 38.56 5.61
N TYR A 608 -57.39 38.38 5.34
CA TYR A 608 -57.96 37.14 4.81
C TYR A 608 -57.64 36.97 3.32
N ILE A 609 -57.72 35.73 2.84
CA ILE A 609 -57.66 35.38 1.43
C ILE A 609 -59.09 35.38 0.87
N GLY A 610 -59.25 35.67 -0.42
CA GLY A 610 -60.59 35.73 -1.02
C GLY A 610 -61.37 36.98 -0.58
N THR A 611 -62.66 36.82 -0.30
CA THR A 611 -63.60 37.92 -0.04
C THR A 611 -63.93 38.15 1.42
N ASP A 612 -63.75 37.14 2.27
CA ASP A 612 -64.11 37.12 3.68
C ASP A 612 -63.29 36.04 4.42
N TYR A 613 -63.51 35.90 5.73
CA TYR A 613 -63.13 34.72 6.49
C TYR A 613 -64.32 34.28 7.34
N ILE A 614 -64.28 33.05 7.84
CA ILE A 614 -65.32 32.55 8.75
C ILE A 614 -64.78 32.36 10.16
N HIS A 615 -65.66 32.51 11.15
CA HIS A 615 -65.32 32.26 12.54
C HIS A 615 -66.40 31.50 13.30
N ASP A 616 -66.00 30.82 14.37
CA ASP A 616 -66.90 30.02 15.18
C ASP A 616 -67.72 30.86 16.19
N GLY A 617 -67.40 32.14 16.33
CA GLY A 617 -68.06 33.08 17.23
C GLY A 617 -67.83 32.76 18.71
N ASP A 618 -66.77 32.00 19.02
CA ASP A 618 -66.48 31.47 20.35
C ASP A 618 -67.62 30.62 20.96
N THR A 619 -68.38 29.92 20.10
CA THR A 619 -69.49 29.05 20.51
C THR A 619 -69.34 27.64 19.92
N GLY A 620 -69.89 26.62 20.58
CA GLY A 620 -69.88 25.24 20.07
C GLY A 620 -68.47 24.62 19.98
N LYS A 621 -67.64 24.86 21.00
CA LYS A 621 -66.28 24.30 21.10
C LYS A 621 -66.29 22.78 21.09
N GLY A 622 -65.43 22.20 20.27
CA GLY A 622 -65.32 20.75 20.10
C GLY A 622 -66.37 20.12 19.19
N THR A 623 -67.39 20.87 18.75
CA THR A 623 -68.43 20.37 17.83
C THR A 623 -68.36 21.00 16.44
N LYS A 624 -67.57 22.07 16.26
CA LYS A 624 -67.42 22.77 14.97
C LYS A 624 -66.11 22.43 14.28
N SER A 625 -66.15 22.32 12.95
CA SER A 625 -64.96 22.18 12.10
C SER A 625 -65.13 22.79 10.71
N ALA A 626 -64.03 23.23 10.10
CA ALA A 626 -63.96 23.63 8.70
C ALA A 626 -62.96 22.74 7.94
N THR A 627 -63.43 22.07 6.88
CA THR A 627 -62.65 21.10 6.10
C THR A 627 -62.31 21.63 4.72
N PHE A 628 -61.02 21.77 4.44
CA PHE A 628 -60.46 22.23 3.18
C PHE A 628 -59.96 21.03 2.37
N THR A 629 -60.57 20.77 1.21
CA THR A 629 -60.26 19.59 0.38
C THR A 629 -59.61 20.03 -0.94
N PRO A 630 -58.29 19.88 -1.14
CA PRO A 630 -57.65 20.18 -2.41
C PRO A 630 -57.97 19.13 -3.49
N SER A 631 -57.93 19.55 -4.76
CA SER A 631 -57.88 18.63 -5.91
C SER A 631 -56.42 18.40 -6.30
N ILE A 632 -55.82 17.33 -5.78
CA ILE A 632 -54.41 17.01 -6.03
C ILE A 632 -54.28 16.31 -7.40
N ALA A 633 -53.81 17.02 -8.43
CA ALA A 633 -53.68 16.44 -9.76
C ALA A 633 -52.56 15.39 -9.87
N GLN A 634 -51.52 15.52 -9.04
CA GLN A 634 -50.33 14.68 -9.10
C GLN A 634 -50.01 14.16 -7.69
N ARG A 635 -49.94 12.83 -7.54
CA ARG A 635 -49.47 12.21 -6.29
C ARG A 635 -48.05 12.69 -6.01
N GLY A 636 -47.82 13.25 -4.83
CA GLY A 636 -46.62 14.02 -4.55
C GLY A 636 -46.47 14.46 -3.11
N LYS A 637 -45.29 14.95 -2.78
CA LYS A 637 -44.99 15.64 -1.54
C LYS A 637 -45.42 17.10 -1.67
N TYR A 638 -46.15 17.62 -0.70
CA TYR A 638 -46.63 19.01 -0.66
C TYR A 638 -46.26 19.67 0.67
N GLU A 639 -45.92 20.96 0.63
CA GLU A 639 -45.87 21.80 1.82
C GLU A 639 -47.22 22.48 2.01
N VAL A 640 -47.81 22.33 3.20
CA VAL A 640 -49.13 22.84 3.52
C VAL A 640 -48.99 24.10 4.35
N PHE A 641 -49.69 25.17 3.96
CA PHE A 641 -49.70 26.44 4.66
C PHE A 641 -51.13 26.82 5.06
N ILE A 642 -51.25 27.55 6.17
CA ILE A 642 -52.50 28.18 6.60
C ILE A 642 -52.36 29.71 6.58
N ASN A 643 -53.42 30.42 6.20
CA ASN A 643 -53.58 31.86 6.43
C ASN A 643 -54.85 32.11 7.24
N PHE A 644 -54.84 33.16 8.05
CA PHE A 644 -55.95 33.61 8.88
C PHE A 644 -55.73 35.06 9.35
N THR A 645 -56.81 35.70 9.78
CA THR A 645 -56.73 37.02 10.45
C THR A 645 -56.43 36.86 11.94
N ALA A 646 -55.32 37.41 12.39
CA ALA A 646 -54.92 37.29 13.79
C ALA A 646 -55.61 38.33 14.69
N GLY A 647 -55.72 38.02 15.99
CA GLY A 647 -56.10 39.03 16.98
C GLY A 647 -56.12 38.51 18.42
N SER A 648 -56.25 39.42 19.39
CA SER A 648 -56.07 39.10 20.81
C SER A 648 -57.14 38.18 21.41
N ASN A 649 -58.35 38.15 20.85
CA ASN A 649 -59.43 37.25 21.28
C ASN A 649 -59.46 35.90 20.53
N ARG A 650 -58.40 35.55 19.79
CA ARG A 650 -58.27 34.26 19.08
C ARG A 650 -57.53 33.24 19.97
N PRO A 651 -57.73 31.93 19.81
CA PRO A 651 -56.98 30.93 20.58
C PRO A 651 -55.52 30.84 20.16
N THR A 652 -54.66 30.47 21.12
CA THR A 652 -53.25 30.16 20.87
C THR A 652 -53.01 28.71 20.45
N ASN A 653 -54.06 27.88 20.49
CA ASN A 653 -53.97 26.42 20.44
C ASN A 653 -54.96 25.76 19.46
N VAL A 654 -55.26 26.36 18.32
CA VAL A 654 -56.23 25.82 17.36
C VAL A 654 -55.72 24.50 16.76
N PRO A 655 -56.42 23.36 16.94
CA PRO A 655 -56.02 22.09 16.32
C PRO A 655 -56.38 22.04 14.83
N VAL A 656 -55.37 21.76 14.00
CA VAL A 656 -55.50 21.61 12.55
C VAL A 656 -55.02 20.22 12.14
N ASP A 657 -55.92 19.38 11.61
CA ASP A 657 -55.59 18.05 11.13
C ASP A 657 -55.23 18.08 9.65
N ILE A 658 -54.09 17.53 9.29
CA ILE A 658 -53.66 17.30 7.92
C ILE A 658 -53.84 15.81 7.64
N ILE A 659 -54.81 15.48 6.80
CA ILE A 659 -55.09 14.12 6.36
C ILE A 659 -54.38 13.92 5.03
N HIS A 660 -53.35 13.08 5.06
CA HIS A 660 -52.39 12.84 4.00
C HIS A 660 -52.23 11.32 3.77
N GLU A 661 -51.46 10.91 2.77
CA GLU A 661 -51.34 9.51 2.33
C GLU A 661 -50.92 8.55 3.46
N ASN A 662 -49.98 8.98 4.30
CA ASN A 662 -49.47 8.17 5.41
C ASN A 662 -50.35 8.22 6.70
N GLY A 663 -51.51 8.89 6.68
CA GLY A 663 -52.39 9.02 7.84
C GLY A 663 -52.78 10.47 8.18
N THR A 664 -53.07 10.74 9.45
CA THR A 664 -53.49 12.08 9.92
C THR A 664 -52.46 12.64 10.90
N THR A 665 -52.01 13.88 10.65
CA THR A 665 -51.14 14.64 11.55
C THR A 665 -51.88 15.87 12.08
N THR A 666 -51.88 16.10 13.39
CA THR A 666 -52.48 17.32 14.00
C THR A 666 -51.39 18.34 14.33
N VAL A 667 -51.55 19.56 13.84
CA VAL A 667 -50.69 20.73 14.16
C VAL A 667 -51.49 21.73 14.97
N THR A 668 -50.87 22.29 16.01
CA THR A 668 -51.47 23.32 16.86
C THR A 668 -51.08 24.71 16.35
N VAL A 669 -52.05 25.57 16.06
CA VAL A 669 -51.85 26.90 15.47
C VAL A 669 -52.24 28.00 16.45
N ASN A 670 -51.33 28.95 16.67
CA ASN A 670 -51.61 30.17 17.44
C ASN A 670 -52.16 31.26 16.52
N GLN A 671 -53.45 31.57 16.68
CA GLN A 671 -54.14 32.58 15.86
C GLN A 671 -54.08 34.00 16.41
N GLN A 672 -53.28 34.27 17.46
CA GLN A 672 -53.04 35.63 17.94
C GLN A 672 -51.89 36.34 17.21
N ILE A 673 -51.10 35.60 16.43
CA ILE A 673 -49.89 36.06 15.75
C ILE A 673 -49.92 35.70 14.26
N ASN A 674 -48.95 36.21 13.48
CA ASN A 674 -48.80 35.92 12.04
C ASN A 674 -49.98 36.37 11.15
N ASN A 675 -50.56 37.54 11.45
CA ASN A 675 -51.64 38.11 10.64
C ASN A 675 -51.29 38.16 9.15
N ALA A 676 -52.23 37.74 8.28
CA ALA A 676 -52.10 37.81 6.83
C ALA A 676 -50.84 37.13 6.25
N THR A 677 -50.30 36.15 6.97
CA THR A 677 -49.05 35.46 6.61
C THR A 677 -49.31 33.98 6.42
N TRP A 678 -48.79 33.39 5.34
CA TRP A 678 -48.80 31.95 5.13
C TRP A 678 -47.86 31.26 6.14
N VAL A 679 -48.44 30.59 7.13
CA VAL A 679 -47.71 29.81 8.13
C VAL A 679 -47.62 28.36 7.66
N SER A 680 -46.40 27.81 7.56
CA SER A 680 -46.22 26.39 7.20
C SER A 680 -46.72 25.49 8.33
N LEU A 681 -47.59 24.56 7.99
CA LEU A 681 -48.06 23.49 8.88
C LEU A 681 -47.14 22.26 8.81
N GLY A 682 -46.41 22.10 7.71
CA GLY A 682 -45.49 20.98 7.52
C GLY A 682 -45.50 20.46 6.08
N ARG A 683 -44.69 19.42 5.85
CA ARG A 683 -44.56 18.75 4.55
C ARG A 683 -45.12 17.34 4.65
N TYR A 684 -45.99 16.99 3.72
CA TYR A 684 -46.70 15.70 3.76
C TYR A 684 -46.82 15.08 2.37
N ASP A 685 -47.04 13.78 2.36
CA ASP A 685 -47.23 12.97 1.16
C ASP A 685 -48.72 12.93 0.81
N PHE A 686 -49.10 13.41 -0.36
CA PHE A 686 -50.50 13.48 -0.81
C PHE A 686 -50.71 12.54 -2.00
N SER A 687 -51.77 11.73 -1.92
CA SER A 687 -52.20 10.94 -3.07
C SER A 687 -52.92 11.83 -4.10
N ALA A 688 -52.93 11.43 -5.37
CA ALA A 688 -53.74 12.13 -6.38
C ALA A 688 -55.24 12.02 -6.07
N GLY A 689 -56.02 13.01 -6.48
CA GLY A 689 -57.46 13.13 -6.26
C GLY A 689 -57.83 14.00 -5.06
N SER A 690 -59.03 13.78 -4.52
CA SER A 690 -59.66 14.60 -3.47
C SER A 690 -59.77 13.89 -2.12
N ILE A 691 -58.93 12.87 -1.88
CA ILE A 691 -58.97 12.10 -0.64
C ILE A 691 -58.30 12.82 0.54
N ASN A 692 -57.37 13.73 0.22
CA ASN A 692 -56.60 14.46 1.21
C ASN A 692 -57.35 15.74 1.62
N LYS A 693 -57.16 16.20 2.86
CA LYS A 693 -57.88 17.36 3.40
C LYS A 693 -57.18 17.95 4.61
N VAL A 694 -57.48 19.21 4.90
CA VAL A 694 -57.07 19.90 6.12
C VAL A 694 -58.30 20.30 6.92
N VAL A 695 -58.36 19.94 8.20
CA VAL A 695 -59.53 20.16 9.06
C VAL A 695 -59.14 21.07 10.22
N ILE A 696 -59.73 22.26 10.28
CA ILE A 696 -59.62 23.14 11.44
C ILE A 696 -60.72 22.75 12.43
N ARG A 697 -60.33 22.36 13.65
CA ARG A 697 -61.26 21.96 14.72
C ARG A 697 -61.30 23.02 15.83
N THR A 698 -62.38 23.00 16.59
CA THR A 698 -62.60 23.91 17.74
C THR A 698 -62.44 23.20 19.10
N THR A 699 -61.97 21.95 19.12
CA THR A 699 -61.83 21.15 20.34
C THR A 699 -60.75 21.74 21.25
N GLY A 700 -61.09 22.02 22.50
CA GLY A 700 -60.13 22.48 23.51
C GLY A 700 -59.63 23.92 23.31
N THR A 701 -60.27 24.72 22.46
CA THR A 701 -59.89 26.13 22.26
C THR A 701 -60.72 27.08 23.12
N THR A 702 -60.10 28.21 23.50
CA THR A 702 -60.74 29.33 24.19
C THR A 702 -60.54 30.60 23.37
N GLY A 703 -61.62 31.31 23.02
CA GLY A 703 -61.58 32.46 22.10
C GLY A 703 -61.99 32.11 20.67
N VAL A 704 -62.16 33.10 19.81
CA VAL A 704 -62.75 32.94 18.46
C VAL A 704 -61.80 32.21 17.49
N VAL A 705 -62.18 31.03 17.00
CA VAL A 705 -61.42 30.28 15.97
C VAL A 705 -61.75 30.82 14.60
N ILE A 706 -60.71 31.12 13.82
CA ILE A 706 -60.79 31.60 12.44
C ILE A 706 -60.49 30.46 11.46
N ALA A 707 -61.25 30.37 10.38
CA ALA A 707 -60.92 29.57 9.20
C ALA A 707 -61.00 30.48 7.96
N ASP A 708 -59.91 30.52 7.21
CA ASP A 708 -59.74 31.40 6.04
C ASP A 708 -59.23 30.56 4.87
N ALA A 709 -57.92 30.35 4.72
CA ALA A 709 -57.42 29.59 3.56
C ALA A 709 -56.27 28.63 3.87
N ILE A 710 -56.22 27.56 3.09
CA ILE A 710 -55.15 26.56 3.10
C ILE A 710 -54.48 26.52 1.72
N LYS A 711 -53.15 26.51 1.70
CA LYS A 711 -52.36 26.42 0.47
C LYS A 711 -51.49 25.17 0.47
N PHE A 712 -51.53 24.42 -0.62
CA PHE A 712 -50.73 23.22 -0.88
C PHE A 712 -49.73 23.55 -1.97
N ASN A 713 -48.45 23.68 -1.61
CA ASN A 713 -47.38 23.88 -2.57
C ASN A 713 -46.81 22.53 -2.95
N PHE A 714 -46.93 22.16 -4.24
CA PHE A 714 -46.30 20.97 -4.79
C PHE A 714 -44.79 21.09 -4.65
N ILE A 715 -44.18 20.07 -4.03
CA ILE A 715 -42.74 19.95 -3.91
C ILE A 715 -42.28 18.99 -5.01
N ASP A 716 -42.58 17.70 -4.89
CA ASP A 716 -42.14 16.68 -5.85
C ASP A 716 -43.18 15.57 -6.00
N CYS A 717 -43.08 14.75 -7.05
CA CYS A 717 -43.83 13.51 -7.11
C CYS A 717 -43.29 12.49 -6.10
N LEU A 718 -44.17 11.62 -5.59
CA LEU A 718 -43.74 10.43 -4.87
C LEU A 718 -43.45 9.31 -5.88
N PRO A 719 -42.49 8.41 -5.61
CA PRO A 719 -42.24 7.25 -6.47
C PRO A 719 -43.54 6.47 -6.70
N GLU A 720 -43.76 5.96 -7.92
CA GLU A 720 -44.91 5.08 -8.17
C GLU A 720 -44.91 3.92 -7.18
N ASN A 721 -46.10 3.54 -6.69
CA ASN A 721 -46.24 2.43 -5.75
C ASN A 721 -46.18 1.12 -6.57
N VAL A 722 -44.97 0.62 -6.83
CA VAL A 722 -44.73 -0.55 -7.68
C VAL A 722 -44.59 -1.80 -6.82
N ALA A 723 -45.09 -2.94 -7.32
CA ALA A 723 -44.82 -4.25 -6.74
C ALA A 723 -43.30 -4.50 -6.59
N PRO A 724 -42.87 -5.31 -5.62
CA PRO A 724 -41.46 -5.65 -5.46
C PRO A 724 -40.99 -6.51 -6.64
N ILE A 725 -39.69 -6.41 -6.96
CA ILE A 725 -39.04 -7.33 -7.89
C ILE A 725 -37.97 -8.07 -7.11
N ALA A 726 -38.14 -9.38 -6.97
CA ALA A 726 -37.23 -10.21 -6.19
C ALA A 726 -35.92 -10.43 -6.94
N ASN A 727 -34.81 -10.13 -6.27
CA ASN A 727 -33.48 -10.39 -6.78
C ASN A 727 -32.49 -10.60 -5.63
N PHE A 728 -31.45 -11.38 -5.87
CA PHE A 728 -30.38 -11.62 -4.90
C PHE A 728 -29.12 -12.16 -5.57
N THR A 729 -28.02 -12.10 -4.82
CA THR A 729 -26.73 -12.68 -5.21
C THR A 729 -26.06 -13.39 -4.02
N PRO A 730 -25.41 -14.55 -4.24
CA PRO A 730 -24.50 -15.14 -3.27
C PRO A 730 -23.15 -14.42 -3.32
N ALA A 731 -22.45 -14.34 -2.18
CA ALA A 731 -21.08 -13.81 -2.12
C ALA A 731 -20.08 -14.70 -2.89
N THR A 732 -20.35 -16.01 -2.92
CA THR A 732 -19.53 -17.02 -3.62
C THR A 732 -20.43 -18.10 -4.20
N ALA A 733 -20.21 -18.48 -5.46
CA ALA A 733 -20.96 -19.56 -6.12
C ALA A 733 -20.42 -20.96 -5.80
N THR A 734 -19.21 -21.05 -5.21
CA THR A 734 -18.57 -22.33 -4.88
C THR A 734 -17.99 -22.26 -3.47
N VAL A 735 -18.33 -23.22 -2.62
CA VAL A 735 -17.75 -23.42 -1.28
C VAL A 735 -17.42 -24.89 -1.08
N CYS A 736 -16.87 -25.25 0.08
CA CYS A 736 -16.66 -26.66 0.45
C CYS A 736 -17.57 -27.03 1.61
N ALA A 737 -17.87 -28.33 1.73
CA ALA A 737 -18.74 -28.83 2.79
C ALA A 737 -18.27 -28.35 4.17
N GLY A 738 -19.18 -27.76 4.94
CA GLY A 738 -18.94 -27.14 6.25
C GLY A 738 -18.73 -25.62 6.22
N GLN A 739 -18.56 -25.01 5.04
CA GLN A 739 -18.41 -23.55 4.91
C GLN A 739 -19.76 -22.83 4.72
N THR A 740 -19.73 -21.52 4.95
CA THR A 740 -20.88 -20.63 4.86
C THR A 740 -20.90 -19.81 3.57
N VAL A 741 -22.07 -19.57 3.01
CA VAL A 741 -22.34 -18.59 1.95
C VAL A 741 -23.20 -17.47 2.51
N THR A 742 -22.73 -16.24 2.38
CA THR A 742 -23.55 -15.04 2.64
C THR A 742 -24.34 -14.70 1.38
N TYR A 743 -25.64 -14.50 1.50
CA TYR A 743 -26.49 -14.00 0.44
C TYR A 743 -26.84 -12.53 0.70
N THR A 744 -27.06 -11.78 -0.37
CA THR A 744 -27.52 -10.39 -0.29
C THR A 744 -28.72 -10.22 -1.20
N SER A 745 -29.84 -9.75 -0.63
CA SER A 745 -30.98 -9.31 -1.44
C SER A 745 -30.59 -8.08 -2.26
N THR A 746 -30.85 -8.14 -3.56
CA THR A 746 -30.79 -7.01 -4.50
C THR A 746 -32.19 -6.67 -5.03
N SER A 747 -33.23 -7.09 -4.29
CA SER A 747 -34.63 -6.88 -4.65
C SER A 747 -34.99 -5.40 -4.61
N THR A 748 -35.81 -4.94 -5.55
CA THR A 748 -36.31 -3.55 -5.57
C THR A 748 -37.72 -3.48 -4.99
N ASN A 749 -38.07 -2.32 -4.43
CA ASN A 749 -39.37 -2.00 -3.84
C ASN A 749 -39.83 -2.99 -2.73
N ALA A 750 -38.92 -3.73 -2.09
CA ALA A 750 -39.25 -4.70 -1.05
C ALA A 750 -39.22 -4.08 0.36
N SER A 751 -40.14 -4.48 1.21
CA SER A 751 -40.19 -4.11 2.64
C SER A 751 -39.96 -5.29 3.60
N SER A 752 -40.09 -6.52 3.09
CA SER A 752 -39.82 -7.76 3.82
C SER A 752 -39.33 -8.85 2.88
N TYR A 753 -38.65 -9.85 3.46
CA TYR A 753 -37.98 -10.92 2.73
C TYR A 753 -38.35 -12.28 3.33
N SER A 754 -38.45 -13.29 2.49
CA SER A 754 -38.58 -14.69 2.88
C SER A 754 -37.68 -15.54 1.99
N TRP A 755 -36.67 -16.16 2.59
CA TRP A 755 -35.66 -16.96 1.92
C TRP A 755 -35.89 -18.45 2.13
N SER A 756 -35.54 -19.25 1.11
CA SER A 756 -35.45 -20.70 1.18
C SER A 756 -34.12 -21.17 0.60
N PHE A 757 -33.40 -21.99 1.38
CA PHE A 757 -32.11 -22.59 1.04
C PHE A 757 -32.17 -24.10 1.32
N PRO A 758 -32.79 -24.90 0.42
CA PRO A 758 -32.83 -26.35 0.58
C PRO A 758 -31.43 -26.92 0.81
N GLY A 759 -31.26 -27.75 1.84
CA GLY A 759 -29.96 -28.35 2.21
C GLY A 759 -28.97 -27.42 2.92
N GLY A 760 -29.30 -26.13 3.08
CA GLY A 760 -28.56 -25.16 3.88
C GLY A 760 -28.99 -25.15 5.35
N THR A 761 -28.12 -24.68 6.23
CA THR A 761 -28.39 -24.47 7.66
C THR A 761 -28.08 -23.01 8.05
N PRO A 762 -29.08 -22.19 8.44
CA PRO A 762 -30.51 -22.52 8.47
C PRO A 762 -31.10 -22.70 7.05
N SER A 763 -32.21 -23.43 6.91
CA SER A 763 -32.83 -23.69 5.60
C SER A 763 -33.76 -22.57 5.12
N THR A 764 -34.05 -21.58 5.98
CA THR A 764 -34.90 -20.42 5.68
C THR A 764 -34.40 -19.19 6.42
N SER A 765 -34.76 -17.99 5.95
CA SER A 765 -34.44 -16.75 6.64
C SER A 765 -35.39 -15.60 6.27
N THR A 766 -35.45 -14.55 7.10
CA THR A 766 -36.22 -13.32 6.83
C THR A 766 -35.37 -12.06 6.81
N ILE A 767 -34.07 -12.16 7.12
CA ILE A 767 -33.14 -11.03 7.09
C ILE A 767 -32.68 -10.76 5.65
N ALA A 768 -32.38 -9.51 5.31
CA ALA A 768 -32.01 -9.11 3.96
C ALA A 768 -30.70 -9.75 3.45
N SER A 769 -29.80 -10.11 4.37
CA SER A 769 -28.52 -10.75 4.07
C SER A 769 -28.24 -11.94 4.98
N PRO A 770 -28.79 -13.14 4.68
CA PRO A 770 -28.59 -14.31 5.52
C PRO A 770 -27.25 -15.01 5.24
N VAL A 771 -26.72 -15.69 6.25
CA VAL A 771 -25.53 -16.53 6.17
C VAL A 771 -25.96 -17.99 6.32
N ILE A 772 -25.62 -18.84 5.35
CA ILE A 772 -26.10 -20.22 5.26
C ILE A 772 -24.91 -21.16 5.17
N THR A 773 -24.87 -22.17 6.04
CA THR A 773 -23.85 -23.22 6.02
C THR A 773 -24.34 -24.40 5.18
N TYR A 774 -23.48 -24.93 4.30
CA TYR A 774 -23.78 -26.17 3.58
C TYR A 774 -22.81 -27.27 4.00
N ASN A 775 -23.32 -28.30 4.68
CA ASN A 775 -22.49 -29.34 5.31
C ASN A 775 -22.21 -30.55 4.40
N THR A 776 -22.90 -30.68 3.27
CA THR A 776 -22.78 -31.84 2.37
C THR A 776 -22.41 -31.39 0.97
N ALA A 777 -21.58 -32.17 0.27
CA ALA A 777 -21.24 -31.88 -1.12
C ALA A 777 -22.45 -32.03 -2.04
N GLY A 778 -22.56 -31.16 -3.05
CA GLY A 778 -23.68 -31.13 -3.97
C GLY A 778 -23.95 -29.73 -4.51
N THR A 779 -24.99 -29.59 -5.32
CA THR A 779 -25.42 -28.28 -5.84
C THR A 779 -26.74 -27.90 -5.20
N TYR A 780 -26.85 -26.66 -4.73
CA TYR A 780 -28.00 -26.17 -3.96
C TYR A 780 -28.67 -24.98 -4.64
N ASP A 781 -29.99 -24.99 -4.60
CA ASP A 781 -30.84 -23.90 -5.09
C ASP A 781 -31.01 -22.82 -4.01
N GLY A 782 -31.40 -21.61 -4.43
CA GLY A 782 -31.83 -20.57 -3.50
C GLY A 782 -33.05 -19.84 -4.03
N SER A 783 -33.96 -19.48 -3.12
CA SER A 783 -35.16 -18.72 -3.45
C SER A 783 -35.35 -17.56 -2.49
N LEU A 784 -35.79 -16.42 -3.02
CA LEU A 784 -36.15 -15.23 -2.27
C LEU A 784 -37.51 -14.73 -2.74
N THR A 785 -38.44 -14.59 -1.80
CA THR A 785 -39.67 -13.84 -1.95
C THR A 785 -39.50 -12.45 -1.32
N ALA A 786 -39.73 -11.40 -2.10
CA ALA A 786 -39.71 -10.01 -1.67
C ALA A 786 -41.15 -9.47 -1.64
N THR A 787 -41.55 -8.77 -0.56
CA THR A 787 -42.94 -8.31 -0.36
C THR A 787 -43.01 -6.84 0.04
N ASN A 788 -44.00 -6.11 -0.48
CA ASN A 788 -44.42 -4.78 0.00
C ASN A 788 -45.95 -4.65 0.09
N ALA A 789 -46.46 -3.47 0.44
CA ALA A 789 -47.89 -3.21 0.58
C ALA A 789 -48.69 -3.36 -0.74
N ILE A 790 -48.02 -3.36 -1.89
CA ILE A 790 -48.62 -3.50 -3.22
C ILE A 790 -48.63 -4.95 -3.70
N GLY A 791 -47.68 -5.79 -3.28
CA GLY A 791 -47.65 -7.20 -3.64
C GLY A 791 -46.36 -7.92 -3.26
N SER A 792 -46.13 -9.07 -3.87
CA SER A 792 -44.93 -9.89 -3.68
C SER A 792 -44.41 -10.44 -5.01
N ASP A 793 -43.10 -10.61 -5.11
CA ASP A 793 -42.43 -11.31 -6.21
C ASP A 793 -41.45 -12.35 -5.66
N THR A 794 -41.19 -13.42 -6.41
CA THR A 794 -40.29 -14.50 -5.99
C THR A 794 -39.30 -14.85 -7.09
N LYS A 795 -38.02 -14.84 -6.73
CA LYS A 795 -36.93 -15.32 -7.59
C LYS A 795 -36.40 -16.63 -7.04
N THR A 796 -36.28 -17.62 -7.91
CA THR A 796 -35.60 -18.90 -7.62
C THR A 796 -34.46 -19.09 -8.61
N VAL A 797 -33.29 -19.47 -8.10
CA VAL A 797 -32.11 -19.79 -8.91
C VAL A 797 -31.72 -21.23 -8.62
N THR A 798 -31.78 -22.07 -9.65
CA THR A 798 -31.36 -23.47 -9.57
C THR A 798 -29.84 -23.58 -9.70
N GLY A 799 -29.24 -24.49 -8.94
CA GLY A 799 -27.80 -24.72 -8.95
C GLY A 799 -26.98 -23.51 -8.51
N LEU A 800 -27.52 -22.71 -7.60
CA LEU A 800 -26.99 -21.42 -7.17
C LEU A 800 -25.62 -21.53 -6.49
N VAL A 801 -25.42 -22.55 -5.67
CA VAL A 801 -24.15 -22.82 -4.97
C VAL A 801 -23.71 -24.25 -5.21
N THR A 802 -22.48 -24.43 -5.64
CA THR A 802 -21.81 -25.74 -5.68
C THR A 802 -20.95 -25.92 -4.42
N VAL A 803 -21.21 -26.99 -3.69
CA VAL A 803 -20.47 -27.37 -2.48
C VAL A 803 -19.59 -28.54 -2.83
N ASN A 804 -18.30 -28.29 -2.89
CA ASN A 804 -17.31 -29.31 -3.13
C ASN A 804 -17.17 -30.21 -1.89
N PRO A 805 -16.89 -31.51 -2.07
CA PRO A 805 -16.51 -32.35 -0.95
C PRO A 805 -15.24 -31.79 -0.29
N VAL A 806 -15.09 -32.01 1.02
CA VAL A 806 -13.81 -31.78 1.68
C VAL A 806 -12.83 -32.79 1.11
N ALA A 807 -12.14 -32.44 0.02
CA ALA A 807 -11.07 -33.24 -0.51
C ALA A 807 -9.95 -33.22 0.52
N THR A 808 -9.71 -34.36 1.16
CA THR A 808 -8.63 -34.55 2.12
C THR A 808 -7.31 -34.32 1.41
N VAL A 809 -6.74 -33.13 1.58
CA VAL A 809 -5.37 -32.86 1.14
C VAL A 809 -4.46 -33.67 2.05
N ALA A 810 -3.66 -34.55 1.47
CA ALA A 810 -2.59 -35.23 2.19
C ALA A 810 -1.26 -34.74 1.61
N ALA A 811 -0.56 -33.90 2.37
CA ALA A 811 0.75 -33.41 1.98
C ALA A 811 1.78 -34.51 2.18
N SER A 812 2.65 -34.71 1.19
CA SER A 812 3.73 -35.69 1.24
C SER A 812 4.78 -35.37 0.18
N PHE A 813 6.03 -35.71 0.45
CA PHE A 813 7.12 -35.67 -0.53
C PHE A 813 8.25 -36.62 -0.15
N THR A 814 9.13 -36.88 -1.11
CA THR A 814 10.34 -37.69 -0.93
C THR A 814 11.59 -36.87 -1.26
N ALA A 815 12.70 -37.23 -0.63
CA ALA A 815 14.04 -36.76 -0.96
C ALA A 815 14.90 -37.92 -1.48
N PRO A 816 15.79 -37.67 -2.45
CA PRO A 816 16.72 -38.69 -2.93
C PRO A 816 17.80 -39.02 -1.89
N LEU A 817 18.10 -38.11 -0.96
CA LEU A 817 19.18 -38.23 0.02
C LEU A 817 18.71 -37.78 1.40
N THR A 818 19.04 -38.53 2.44
CA THR A 818 18.84 -38.15 3.85
C THR A 818 20.03 -37.36 4.43
N GLU A 819 21.17 -37.37 3.72
CA GLU A 819 22.38 -36.60 4.04
C GLU A 819 22.91 -35.88 2.80
N LEU A 820 23.35 -34.63 2.97
CA LEU A 820 23.80 -33.76 1.88
C LEU A 820 25.14 -33.11 2.24
N ALA A 821 26.09 -33.05 1.30
CA ALA A 821 27.30 -32.26 1.53
C ALA A 821 26.97 -30.76 1.52
N ILE A 822 27.70 -29.96 2.30
CA ILE A 822 27.62 -28.49 2.23
C ILE A 822 27.80 -28.04 0.77
N GLY A 823 26.83 -27.28 0.25
CA GLY A 823 26.81 -26.77 -1.12
C GLY A 823 26.30 -27.73 -2.19
N GLU A 824 26.05 -29.00 -1.86
CA GLU A 824 25.39 -29.95 -2.76
C GLU A 824 23.91 -29.62 -2.89
N SER A 825 23.32 -29.89 -4.05
CA SER A 825 21.92 -29.62 -4.36
C SER A 825 21.15 -30.92 -4.54
N MET A 826 19.91 -30.97 -4.07
CA MET A 826 18.99 -32.10 -4.23
C MET A 826 17.63 -31.65 -4.76
N THR A 827 16.97 -32.47 -5.56
CA THR A 827 15.60 -32.24 -6.05
C THR A 827 14.62 -33.09 -5.27
N LEU A 828 13.59 -32.47 -4.70
CA LEU A 828 12.53 -33.13 -3.95
C LEU A 828 11.40 -33.55 -4.91
N THR A 829 10.79 -34.70 -4.64
CA THR A 829 9.64 -35.20 -5.41
C THR A 829 8.37 -35.12 -4.57
N ASN A 830 7.40 -34.34 -5.01
CA ASN A 830 6.12 -34.20 -4.34
C ASN A 830 5.21 -35.41 -4.63
N THR A 831 4.66 -35.97 -3.55
CA THR A 831 3.76 -37.12 -3.58
C THR A 831 2.41 -36.80 -2.92
N SER A 832 2.10 -35.52 -2.76
CA SER A 832 0.85 -35.05 -2.15
C SER A 832 -0.36 -35.44 -3.00
N THR A 833 -1.46 -35.79 -2.34
CA THR A 833 -2.74 -36.10 -2.98
C THR A 833 -3.81 -35.08 -2.62
N GLY A 834 -4.75 -34.84 -3.54
CA GLY A 834 -5.85 -33.89 -3.35
C GLY A 834 -5.44 -32.41 -3.39
N ALA A 835 -4.16 -32.07 -3.53
CA ALA A 835 -3.68 -30.69 -3.62
C ALA A 835 -3.60 -30.18 -5.06
N THR A 836 -3.78 -28.87 -5.23
CA THR A 836 -3.58 -28.14 -6.50
C THR A 836 -2.47 -27.09 -6.41
N THR A 837 -2.02 -26.75 -5.20
CA THR A 837 -0.97 -25.75 -4.94
C THR A 837 -0.02 -26.23 -3.84
N TYR A 838 1.23 -25.74 -3.88
CA TYR A 838 2.33 -26.17 -3.02
C TYR A 838 3.13 -24.97 -2.51
N ALA A 839 3.51 -24.99 -1.24
CA ALA A 839 4.40 -24.01 -0.63
C ALA A 839 5.48 -24.72 0.18
N TRP A 840 6.73 -24.55 -0.23
CA TRP A 840 7.90 -25.15 0.37
C TRP A 840 8.68 -24.13 1.20
N THR A 841 9.18 -24.56 2.35
CA THR A 841 10.10 -23.78 3.19
C THR A 841 11.36 -24.59 3.48
N PHE A 842 12.50 -23.97 3.24
CA PHE A 842 13.84 -24.49 3.48
C PHE A 842 14.61 -23.50 4.36
N PRO A 843 14.42 -23.50 5.69
CA PRO A 843 15.14 -22.61 6.59
C PRO A 843 16.65 -22.76 6.41
N ASN A 844 17.33 -21.65 6.10
CA ASN A 844 18.77 -21.60 5.79
C ASN A 844 19.18 -22.40 4.53
N GLY A 845 18.23 -22.75 3.67
CA GLY A 845 18.45 -23.31 2.34
C GLY A 845 18.51 -22.22 1.26
N SER A 846 19.04 -22.59 0.10
CA SER A 846 19.06 -21.77 -1.11
C SER A 846 18.39 -22.53 -2.26
N PRO A 847 17.21 -22.10 -2.75
CA PRO A 847 16.41 -20.97 -2.25
C PRO A 847 15.81 -21.27 -0.86
N ALA A 848 15.36 -20.23 -0.14
CA ALA A 848 14.73 -20.39 1.19
C ALA A 848 13.26 -20.86 1.12
N THR A 849 12.60 -20.68 -0.04
CA THR A 849 11.21 -21.08 -0.29
C THR A 849 11.00 -21.47 -1.75
N SER A 850 9.96 -22.23 -2.07
CA SER A 850 9.55 -22.53 -3.45
C SER A 850 8.05 -22.81 -3.57
N THR A 851 7.48 -22.65 -4.77
CA THR A 851 6.10 -23.06 -5.11
C THR A 851 6.06 -24.11 -6.22
N ALA A 852 7.21 -24.55 -6.71
CA ALA A 852 7.29 -25.60 -7.73
C ALA A 852 6.74 -26.93 -7.19
N ALA A 853 6.15 -27.75 -8.05
CA ALA A 853 5.71 -29.08 -7.66
C ALA A 853 6.88 -29.94 -7.17
N ASN A 854 8.04 -29.89 -7.83
CA ASN A 854 9.25 -30.64 -7.46
C ASN A 854 10.45 -29.67 -7.38
N PRO A 855 10.72 -29.03 -6.22
CA PRO A 855 11.76 -28.02 -6.09
C PRO A 855 13.16 -28.62 -5.88
N SER A 856 14.20 -27.86 -6.22
CA SER A 856 15.59 -28.16 -5.84
C SER A 856 16.06 -27.24 -4.73
N VAL A 857 16.88 -27.75 -3.81
CA VAL A 857 17.42 -27.01 -2.65
C VAL A 857 18.85 -27.42 -2.34
N SER A 858 19.65 -26.46 -1.88
CA SER A 858 21.01 -26.65 -1.35
C SER A 858 21.17 -25.97 0.02
N PHE A 859 22.15 -26.39 0.82
CA PHE A 859 22.43 -25.81 2.13
C PHE A 859 23.91 -25.48 2.28
N THR A 860 24.22 -24.28 2.78
CA THR A 860 25.59 -23.78 2.94
C THR A 860 26.16 -23.96 4.35
N THR A 861 25.35 -24.46 5.29
CA THR A 861 25.72 -24.65 6.69
C THR A 861 25.45 -26.09 7.11
N ALA A 862 26.35 -26.66 7.92
CA ALA A 862 26.17 -27.98 8.51
C ALA A 862 24.97 -28.03 9.49
N GLY A 863 24.61 -29.24 9.91
CA GLY A 863 23.58 -29.54 10.89
C GLY A 863 22.27 -30.03 10.30
N SER A 864 21.31 -30.31 11.19
CA SER A 864 19.97 -30.78 10.85
C SER A 864 19.16 -29.67 10.15
N LYS A 865 18.56 -29.98 8.99
CA LYS A 865 17.71 -29.06 8.20
C LYS A 865 16.32 -29.66 8.06
N MET A 866 15.32 -28.91 8.53
CA MET A 866 13.91 -29.28 8.38
C MET A 866 13.36 -28.68 7.08
N ILE A 867 12.80 -29.52 6.23
CA ILE A 867 12.09 -29.14 5.01
C ILE A 867 10.59 -29.24 5.28
N THR A 868 9.84 -28.20 4.91
CA THR A 868 8.38 -28.17 5.11
C THR A 868 7.67 -28.01 3.76
N LEU A 869 6.65 -28.83 3.50
CA LEU A 869 5.70 -28.68 2.41
C LEU A 869 4.31 -28.41 2.99
N VAL A 870 3.67 -27.33 2.55
CA VAL A 870 2.23 -27.12 2.69
C VAL A 870 1.59 -27.39 1.33
N ALA A 871 0.78 -28.42 1.24
CA ALA A 871 -0.01 -28.73 0.05
C ALA A 871 -1.45 -28.26 0.30
N SER A 872 -2.08 -27.64 -0.70
CA SER A 872 -3.42 -27.06 -0.55
C SER A 872 -4.28 -27.18 -1.80
N ASN A 873 -5.59 -27.14 -1.61
CA ASN A 873 -6.59 -26.96 -2.66
C ASN A 873 -7.62 -25.90 -2.22
N ALA A 874 -8.71 -25.73 -2.97
CA ALA A 874 -9.76 -24.77 -2.64
C ALA A 874 -10.50 -25.07 -1.31
N CYS A 875 -10.37 -26.28 -0.77
CA CYS A 875 -11.11 -26.78 0.40
C CYS A 875 -10.27 -27.02 1.65
N GLY A 876 -8.95 -26.90 1.58
CA GLY A 876 -8.08 -27.08 2.73
C GLY A 876 -6.61 -27.17 2.40
N SER A 877 -5.81 -27.32 3.45
CA SER A 877 -4.37 -27.55 3.35
C SER A 877 -3.93 -28.63 4.33
N ASN A 878 -2.79 -29.23 4.04
CA ASN A 878 -2.09 -30.13 4.95
C ASN A 878 -0.60 -29.86 4.88
N THR A 879 0.10 -30.16 5.96
CA THR A 879 1.53 -29.86 6.11
C THR A 879 2.29 -31.14 6.37
N TYR A 880 3.41 -31.32 5.66
CA TYR A 880 4.35 -32.41 5.86
C TYR A 880 5.76 -31.84 6.05
N THR A 881 6.49 -32.40 7.02
CA THR A 881 7.85 -31.98 7.35
C THR A 881 8.80 -33.16 7.30
N MET A 882 10.00 -32.96 6.77
CA MET A 882 11.06 -33.97 6.75
C MET A 882 12.39 -33.34 7.13
N THR A 883 13.21 -34.06 7.89
CA THR A 883 14.51 -33.58 8.34
C THR A 883 15.62 -34.29 7.56
N ILE A 884 16.56 -33.53 7.02
CA ILE A 884 17.82 -34.05 6.45
C ILE A 884 19.01 -33.57 7.28
N CYS A 885 20.16 -34.24 7.16
CA CYS A 885 21.40 -33.76 7.75
C CYS A 885 22.34 -33.18 6.68
N VAL A 886 22.99 -32.06 6.99
CA VAL A 886 24.00 -31.44 6.12
C VAL A 886 25.35 -31.44 6.82
N GLY A 887 26.41 -31.83 6.13
CA GLY A 887 27.75 -31.94 6.73
C GLY A 887 28.89 -31.84 5.72
N THR A 888 30.11 -32.08 6.19
CA THR A 888 31.31 -31.99 5.34
C THR A 888 31.62 -33.34 4.71
N LYS A 889 31.78 -33.38 3.39
CA LYS A 889 32.20 -34.58 2.68
C LYS A 889 33.62 -34.96 3.09
N THR A 890 33.78 -36.17 3.62
CA THR A 890 35.07 -36.73 4.04
C THR A 890 35.37 -37.97 3.21
N ASN A 891 36.63 -38.11 2.80
CA ASN A 891 37.15 -39.29 2.11
C ASN A 891 38.34 -39.83 2.91
N THR A 892 38.27 -41.10 3.28
CA THR A 892 39.36 -41.85 3.90
C THR A 892 39.93 -42.81 2.86
N THR A 893 41.11 -42.48 2.35
CA THR A 893 41.85 -43.38 1.46
C THR A 893 42.47 -44.51 2.28
N LEU A 894 42.22 -45.75 1.86
CA LEU A 894 42.72 -46.96 2.51
C LEU A 894 43.93 -47.52 1.77
N GLU A 895 43.95 -47.42 0.43
CA GLU A 895 45.08 -47.85 -0.40
C GLU A 895 45.01 -47.20 -1.79
N THR A 896 46.16 -46.80 -2.34
CA THR A 896 46.29 -46.23 -3.70
C THR A 896 47.35 -46.95 -4.54
N PHE A 897 48.09 -47.92 -3.98
CA PHE A 897 49.10 -48.73 -4.65
C PHE A 897 50.30 -47.95 -5.25
N GLU A 898 50.43 -46.66 -4.92
CA GLU A 898 51.42 -45.76 -5.52
C GLU A 898 52.85 -46.07 -5.11
N ALA A 899 53.08 -46.52 -3.88
CA ALA A 899 54.44 -46.75 -3.37
C ALA A 899 54.84 -48.23 -3.34
N SER A 900 53.88 -49.16 -3.33
CA SER A 900 54.11 -50.61 -3.20
C SER A 900 52.87 -51.38 -3.67
N ALA A 901 52.87 -52.72 -3.60
CA ALA A 901 51.64 -53.52 -3.77
C ALA A 901 50.57 -53.23 -2.70
N GLY A 902 50.84 -52.26 -1.82
CA GLY A 902 49.92 -51.77 -0.82
C GLY A 902 49.84 -52.71 0.37
N ARG A 903 48.72 -52.64 1.09
CA ARG A 903 48.39 -53.61 2.15
C ARG A 903 48.03 -55.00 1.61
N PHE A 904 47.88 -55.16 0.30
CA PHE A 904 47.54 -56.43 -0.36
C PHE A 904 48.81 -57.16 -0.81
N THR A 905 49.55 -57.73 0.15
CA THR A 905 50.90 -58.27 -0.08
C THR A 905 50.97 -59.79 -0.29
N GLN A 906 49.84 -60.49 -0.22
CA GLN A 906 49.80 -61.94 -0.45
C GLN A 906 49.24 -62.28 -1.81
N SER A 907 49.85 -63.27 -2.49
CA SER A 907 49.30 -63.92 -3.69
C SER A 907 47.85 -64.35 -3.50
N PRO A 908 47.04 -64.48 -4.57
CA PRO A 908 45.64 -64.90 -4.47
C PRO A 908 45.55 -66.20 -3.67
N THR A 909 44.85 -66.19 -2.54
CA THR A 909 44.66 -67.39 -1.73
C THR A 909 43.21 -67.85 -1.83
N THR A 910 43.03 -69.17 -1.91
CA THR A 910 41.71 -69.79 -1.76
C THR A 910 41.40 -69.86 -0.28
N SER A 911 40.14 -69.69 0.07
CA SER A 911 39.71 -69.93 1.43
C SER A 911 38.88 -71.19 1.54
N GLY A 912 39.40 -72.16 2.30
CA GLY A 912 38.64 -73.34 2.70
C GLY A 912 38.32 -74.35 1.58
N SER A 913 38.52 -74.01 0.31
CA SER A 913 38.43 -74.94 -0.83
C SER A 913 39.50 -74.60 -1.85
N THR A 914 40.51 -75.45 -1.98
CA THR A 914 41.61 -75.32 -2.98
C THR A 914 41.16 -75.63 -4.41
N VAL A 915 39.85 -75.69 -4.65
CA VAL A 915 39.28 -76.27 -5.85
C VAL A 915 38.91 -75.14 -6.82
N GLY A 916 39.58 -75.09 -7.97
CA GLY A 916 39.20 -74.23 -9.11
C GLY A 916 40.26 -73.23 -9.60
N ILE A 917 41.22 -72.80 -8.77
CA ILE A 917 42.25 -71.83 -9.15
C ILE A 917 43.65 -72.47 -9.25
N ALA A 918 44.43 -72.11 -10.27
CA ALA A 918 45.76 -72.65 -10.51
C ALA A 918 46.83 -71.92 -9.67
N ALA A 919 47.83 -72.68 -9.21
CA ALA A 919 48.98 -72.17 -8.45
C ALA A 919 49.85 -71.17 -9.25
N THR A 920 49.65 -71.06 -10.57
CA THR A 920 50.29 -70.08 -11.44
C THR A 920 49.65 -68.69 -11.37
N SER A 921 48.58 -68.51 -10.59
CA SER A 921 47.97 -67.20 -10.36
C SER A 921 48.91 -66.28 -9.59
N THR A 922 48.96 -64.98 -9.94
CA THR A 922 49.93 -64.02 -9.39
C THR A 922 49.29 -62.69 -9.01
N LEU A 923 49.93 -61.99 -8.06
CA LEU A 923 49.64 -60.60 -7.73
C LEU A 923 50.91 -59.77 -7.89
N ALA A 924 50.78 -58.62 -8.52
CA ALA A 924 51.88 -57.69 -8.73
C ALA A 924 51.39 -56.25 -8.73
N ARG A 925 52.26 -55.33 -8.32
CA ARG A 925 52.07 -53.90 -8.57
C ARG A 925 52.25 -53.64 -10.07
N ALA A 926 51.31 -52.92 -10.68
CA ALA A 926 51.29 -52.62 -12.10
C ALA A 926 51.38 -51.12 -12.37
N THR A 927 52.36 -50.71 -13.18
CA THR A 927 52.51 -49.32 -13.65
C THR A 927 51.98 -49.13 -15.08
N ASP A 928 51.43 -50.19 -15.69
CA ASP A 928 50.93 -50.23 -17.07
C ASP A 928 49.38 -50.19 -17.16
N GLY A 929 48.69 -50.14 -16.02
CA GLY A 929 47.24 -50.07 -15.96
C GLY A 929 46.72 -49.63 -14.59
N PHE A 930 46.61 -48.32 -14.36
CA PHE A 930 46.09 -47.68 -13.13
C PHE A 930 44.95 -46.70 -13.48
N LYS A 931 44.11 -46.34 -12.51
CA LYS A 931 42.98 -45.41 -12.69
C LYS A 931 43.40 -43.98 -12.45
N ASN A 932 44.07 -43.73 -11.33
CA ASN A 932 44.59 -42.44 -10.91
C ASN A 932 46.05 -42.64 -10.43
N GLY A 933 46.85 -41.57 -10.42
CA GLY A 933 48.24 -41.63 -9.98
C GLY A 933 49.20 -42.40 -10.91
N THR A 934 49.97 -43.37 -10.41
CA THR A 934 51.09 -44.01 -11.12
C THR A 934 51.11 -45.55 -11.05
N ALA A 935 50.29 -46.19 -10.22
CA ALA A 935 50.22 -47.65 -10.16
C ALA A 935 48.93 -48.19 -9.53
N SER A 936 48.64 -49.46 -9.82
CA SER A 936 47.51 -50.22 -9.25
C SER A 936 47.95 -51.62 -8.82
N LEU A 937 47.06 -52.38 -8.18
CA LEU A 937 47.24 -53.81 -7.96
C LEU A 937 46.73 -54.60 -9.17
N LYS A 938 47.56 -55.48 -9.75
CA LYS A 938 47.18 -56.39 -10.84
C LYS A 938 47.18 -57.84 -10.35
N ALA A 939 46.02 -58.48 -10.46
CA ALA A 939 45.82 -59.90 -10.21
C ALA A 939 45.68 -60.65 -11.54
N VAL A 940 46.53 -61.65 -11.78
CA VAL A 940 46.37 -62.60 -12.89
C VAL A 940 45.88 -63.92 -12.29
N LEU A 941 44.61 -64.22 -12.49
CA LEU A 941 43.89 -65.35 -11.90
C LEU A 941 43.68 -66.42 -12.98
N ASN A 942 44.30 -67.57 -12.81
CA ASN A 942 44.27 -68.67 -13.78
C ASN A 942 43.37 -69.80 -13.28
N ASP A 943 42.44 -70.26 -14.11
CA ASP A 943 41.63 -71.44 -13.82
C ASP A 943 42.51 -72.70 -13.67
N ASN A 944 42.23 -73.54 -12.68
CA ASN A 944 42.83 -74.86 -12.58
C ASN A 944 42.13 -75.82 -13.52
N THR A 945 42.74 -76.10 -14.67
CA THR A 945 42.21 -77.00 -15.69
C THR A 945 42.04 -78.45 -15.24
N SER A 946 42.59 -78.84 -14.08
CA SER A 946 42.46 -80.20 -13.52
C SER A 946 41.17 -80.42 -12.72
N VAL A 947 40.39 -79.37 -12.46
CA VAL A 947 39.11 -79.43 -11.74
C VAL A 947 38.08 -78.51 -12.39
N ALA A 948 36.80 -78.88 -12.39
CA ALA A 948 35.73 -78.10 -13.02
C ALA A 948 34.99 -77.16 -12.03
N THR A 949 35.42 -77.13 -10.77
CA THR A 949 34.74 -76.33 -9.73
C THR A 949 35.07 -74.86 -9.90
N ASP A 950 34.04 -74.02 -9.79
CA ASP A 950 34.13 -72.57 -9.74
C ASP A 950 34.96 -72.11 -8.55
N TRP A 951 35.66 -70.98 -8.68
CA TRP A 951 36.57 -70.50 -7.65
C TRP A 951 36.12 -69.17 -7.06
N LEU A 952 36.60 -68.96 -5.83
CA LEU A 952 36.57 -67.68 -5.13
C LEU A 952 37.98 -67.41 -4.62
N VAL A 953 38.47 -66.22 -4.91
CA VAL A 953 39.80 -65.74 -4.56
C VAL A 953 39.66 -64.60 -3.56
N ARG A 954 40.42 -64.66 -2.47
CA ARG A 954 40.58 -63.55 -1.54
C ARG A 954 41.90 -62.84 -1.81
N LEU A 955 41.82 -61.53 -1.99
CA LEU A 955 42.95 -60.63 -1.98
C LEU A 955 43.06 -60.07 -0.57
N LEU A 956 43.96 -60.64 0.25
CA LEU A 956 44.06 -60.32 1.67
C LEU A 956 44.75 -58.97 1.90
N SER A 957 44.13 -58.11 2.72
CA SER A 957 44.70 -56.88 3.24
C SER A 957 45.46 -57.15 4.55
N GLY A 958 46.63 -56.55 4.71
CA GLY A 958 47.46 -56.63 5.94
C GLY A 958 47.96 -58.04 6.25
N GLY A 959 48.05 -58.92 5.26
CA GLY A 959 48.45 -60.31 5.45
C GLY A 959 47.36 -61.21 6.06
N GLY A 960 46.08 -60.81 6.02
CA GLY A 960 44.96 -61.62 6.52
C GLY A 960 44.74 -61.52 8.03
N THR A 961 45.31 -60.47 8.67
CA THR A 961 45.01 -60.11 10.07
C THR A 961 44.32 -58.75 10.08
N PRO A 962 42.98 -58.69 10.09
CA PRO A 962 42.22 -57.43 9.99
C PRO A 962 42.63 -56.36 11.00
N ALA A 963 42.96 -56.76 12.23
CA ALA A 963 43.38 -55.85 13.31
C ALA A 963 44.61 -54.98 12.98
N ASN A 964 45.42 -55.35 11.99
CA ASN A 964 46.59 -54.58 11.55
C ASN A 964 46.26 -53.60 10.39
N ASN A 965 45.03 -53.62 9.87
CA ASN A 965 44.59 -52.76 8.78
C ASN A 965 44.12 -51.39 9.31
N GLN A 966 44.13 -50.39 8.44
CA GLN A 966 43.60 -49.07 8.78
C GLN A 966 42.11 -49.17 9.04
N ALA A 967 41.71 -48.74 10.23
CA ALA A 967 40.32 -48.60 10.58
C ALA A 967 39.66 -47.43 9.82
N PHE A 968 38.40 -47.63 9.46
CA PHE A 968 37.50 -46.59 8.95
C PHE A 968 36.13 -46.72 9.59
N VAL A 969 35.24 -45.77 9.31
CA VAL A 969 33.92 -45.70 9.94
C VAL A 969 32.99 -46.68 9.22
N GLY A 970 32.47 -47.68 9.93
CA GLY A 970 31.61 -48.72 9.34
C GLY A 970 30.13 -48.39 9.37
N ASN A 971 29.68 -47.66 10.39
CA ASN A 971 28.26 -47.33 10.58
C ASN A 971 27.78 -46.11 9.78
N GLN A 972 28.60 -45.57 8.87
CA GLN A 972 28.28 -44.41 8.04
C GLN A 972 28.88 -44.57 6.64
N GLY A 973 28.37 -43.84 5.65
CA GLY A 973 29.06 -43.68 4.36
C GLY A 973 29.16 -44.94 3.50
N SER A 974 30.03 -44.87 2.50
CA SER A 974 30.25 -45.93 1.52
C SER A 974 31.69 -46.41 1.50
N PHE A 975 31.88 -47.68 1.18
CA PHE A 975 33.17 -48.29 0.89
C PHE A 975 33.23 -48.63 -0.59
N GLY A 976 34.34 -48.35 -1.26
CA GLY A 976 34.47 -48.71 -2.67
C GLY A 976 35.86 -48.52 -3.25
N PHE A 977 36.05 -49.06 -4.44
CA PHE A 977 37.31 -49.05 -5.17
C PHE A 977 37.08 -49.11 -6.68
N TRP A 978 38.08 -48.70 -7.45
CA TRP A 978 38.07 -48.89 -8.89
C TRP A 978 38.55 -50.28 -9.24
N LEU A 979 37.84 -50.91 -10.18
CA LEU A 979 38.22 -52.21 -10.72
C LEU A 979 38.08 -52.24 -12.24
N LYS A 980 39.05 -52.84 -12.91
CA LYS A 980 39.10 -53.07 -14.35
C LYS A 980 39.40 -54.53 -14.62
N THR A 981 38.79 -55.13 -15.64
CA THR A 981 39.07 -56.51 -16.07
C THR A 981 39.29 -56.60 -17.57
N SER A 982 40.03 -57.63 -18.00
CA SER A 982 40.21 -57.94 -19.43
C SER A 982 39.37 -59.12 -19.93
N THR A 983 39.08 -60.09 -19.07
CA THR A 983 38.62 -61.43 -19.45
C THR A 983 37.74 -62.07 -18.36
N ALA A 984 36.88 -61.29 -17.70
CA ALA A 984 35.91 -61.86 -16.76
C ALA A 984 34.79 -62.62 -17.48
N ASN A 985 34.44 -63.80 -16.96
CA ASN A 985 33.33 -64.61 -17.47
C ASN A 985 31.97 -64.02 -17.09
N ALA A 986 30.93 -64.36 -17.85
CA ALA A 986 29.57 -64.03 -17.49
C ALA A 986 29.21 -64.64 -16.12
N GLY A 987 28.68 -63.82 -15.21
CA GLY A 987 28.37 -64.21 -13.84
C GLY A 987 29.51 -64.04 -12.83
N ALA A 988 30.67 -63.53 -13.24
CA ALA A 988 31.73 -63.15 -12.30
C ALA A 988 31.24 -62.05 -11.35
N THR A 989 31.60 -62.13 -10.06
CA THR A 989 31.22 -61.15 -9.04
C THR A 989 32.42 -60.69 -8.22
N VAL A 990 32.33 -59.47 -7.69
CA VAL A 990 33.26 -58.91 -6.72
C VAL A 990 32.52 -58.53 -5.45
N THR A 991 33.17 -58.71 -4.30
CA THR A 991 32.71 -58.25 -2.99
C THR A 991 33.90 -57.84 -2.12
N ALA A 992 33.63 -57.30 -0.94
CA ALA A 992 34.63 -57.02 0.07
C ALA A 992 34.20 -57.59 1.41
N TRP A 993 35.19 -58.01 2.18
CA TRP A 993 35.02 -58.59 3.49
C TRP A 993 35.52 -57.60 4.53
N ILE A 994 34.63 -57.23 5.45
CA ILE A 994 34.86 -56.19 6.45
C ILE A 994 34.74 -56.83 7.83
N ASP A 995 35.76 -56.65 8.65
CA ASP A 995 35.76 -57.08 10.04
C ASP A 995 35.28 -55.91 10.91
N ASP A 996 34.19 -56.14 11.61
CA ASP A 996 33.70 -55.25 12.65
C ASP A 996 33.90 -55.87 14.05
N ALA A 997 33.42 -55.22 15.11
CA ALA A 997 33.71 -55.66 16.47
C ALA A 997 33.15 -57.05 16.82
N ASP A 998 32.22 -57.61 16.04
CA ASP A 998 31.66 -58.94 16.27
C ASP A 998 32.11 -60.02 15.26
N GLY A 999 32.77 -59.61 14.17
CA GLY A 999 33.53 -60.50 13.30
C GLY A 999 33.46 -60.11 11.83
N LEU A 1000 33.75 -61.12 10.99
CA LEU A 1000 33.97 -60.93 9.56
C LEU A 1000 32.69 -61.08 8.73
N GLU A 1001 32.37 -60.01 8.01
CA GLU A 1001 31.18 -59.88 7.18
C GLU A 1001 31.52 -59.74 5.70
N GLU A 1002 30.80 -60.47 4.85
CA GLU A 1002 30.88 -60.33 3.40
C GLU A 1002 29.79 -59.39 2.89
N LEU A 1003 30.19 -58.31 2.21
CA LEU A 1003 29.26 -57.41 1.56
C LEU A 1003 28.47 -58.12 0.43
N PRO A 1004 27.30 -57.60 0.04
CA PRO A 1004 26.55 -58.13 -1.11
C PRO A 1004 27.41 -58.21 -2.39
N PRO A 1005 27.52 -59.36 -3.07
CA PRO A 1005 28.30 -59.46 -4.30
C PRO A 1005 27.74 -58.58 -5.43
N ILE A 1006 28.63 -57.85 -6.12
CA ILE A 1006 28.30 -57.04 -7.31
C ILE A 1006 28.85 -57.75 -8.55
N ALA A 1007 28.04 -57.86 -9.61
CA ALA A 1007 28.47 -58.45 -10.88
C ALA A 1007 29.60 -57.63 -11.51
N ILE A 1008 30.65 -58.30 -11.98
CA ILE A 1008 31.80 -57.66 -12.63
C ILE A 1008 31.46 -57.28 -14.07
N ILE A 1009 31.71 -56.01 -14.40
CA ILE A 1009 31.55 -55.46 -15.74
C ILE A 1009 32.84 -55.68 -16.54
N ASN A 1010 32.80 -56.63 -17.48
CA ASN A 1010 33.95 -56.94 -18.34
C ASN A 1010 33.95 -56.16 -19.65
N ASN A 1011 34.17 -54.85 -19.57
CA ASN A 1011 34.19 -53.95 -20.73
C ASN A 1011 35.58 -53.37 -21.06
N GLY A 1012 36.65 -53.86 -20.40
CA GLY A 1012 38.01 -53.36 -20.58
C GLY A 1012 38.27 -51.96 -20.00
N THR A 1013 37.29 -51.36 -19.33
CA THR A 1013 37.39 -50.04 -18.70
C THR A 1013 37.36 -50.13 -17.18
N TRP A 1014 37.71 -49.03 -16.51
CA TRP A 1014 37.61 -48.92 -15.06
C TRP A 1014 36.18 -48.61 -14.64
N ASN A 1015 35.66 -49.39 -13.69
CA ASN A 1015 34.35 -49.18 -13.08
C ASN A 1015 34.53 -49.03 -11.57
N TYR A 1016 33.77 -48.13 -10.94
CA TYR A 1016 33.81 -47.94 -9.48
C TYR A 1016 32.75 -48.85 -8.84
N TYR A 1017 33.19 -49.70 -7.92
CA TYR A 1017 32.33 -50.61 -7.17
C TYR A 1017 32.19 -50.06 -5.76
N GLU A 1018 30.95 -49.87 -5.32
CA GLU A 1018 30.64 -49.14 -4.08
C GLU A 1018 29.49 -49.82 -3.33
N TRP A 1019 29.64 -49.87 -2.00
CA TRP A 1019 28.62 -50.34 -1.07
C TRP A 1019 28.33 -49.26 -0.04
N PHE A 1020 27.05 -49.00 0.21
CA PHE A 1020 26.64 -48.18 1.33
C PHE A 1020 26.60 -49.03 2.61
N LEU A 1021 27.55 -48.82 3.50
CA LEU A 1021 27.80 -49.70 4.64
C LEU A 1021 26.60 -49.83 5.61
N PRO A 1022 25.88 -48.75 5.97
CA PRO A 1022 24.79 -48.81 6.95
C PRO A 1022 23.59 -49.67 6.55
N THR A 1023 23.42 -49.98 5.26
CA THR A 1023 22.32 -50.83 4.76
C THR A 1023 22.84 -52.02 3.94
N ALA A 1024 24.14 -52.26 3.91
CA ALA A 1024 24.69 -53.43 3.26
C ALA A 1024 24.38 -54.66 4.11
N VAL A 1025 23.31 -55.39 3.73
CA VAL A 1025 22.96 -56.66 4.35
C VAL A 1025 23.76 -57.77 3.67
N GLY A 1026 24.88 -58.11 4.28
CA GLY A 1026 25.82 -59.11 3.83
C GLY A 1026 25.54 -60.51 4.38
N THR A 1027 26.50 -61.41 4.21
CA THR A 1027 26.49 -62.74 4.82
C THR A 1027 27.63 -62.89 5.81
N THR A 1028 27.34 -63.52 6.95
CA THR A 1028 28.35 -63.90 7.93
C THR A 1028 29.30 -64.94 7.37
N ILE A 1029 30.61 -64.70 7.49
CA ILE A 1029 31.63 -65.70 7.10
C ILE A 1029 32.08 -66.56 8.28
N THR A 1030 32.33 -65.96 9.44
CA THR A 1030 32.78 -66.68 10.66
C THR A 1030 31.86 -66.42 11.85
N THR A 1031 32.10 -65.35 12.62
CA THR A 1031 31.45 -65.06 13.91
C THR A 1031 30.52 -63.85 13.90
N GLY A 1032 30.40 -63.17 12.76
CA GLY A 1032 29.56 -61.98 12.60
C GLY A 1032 28.05 -62.25 12.56
N ASN A 1033 27.29 -61.20 12.25
CA ASN A 1033 25.84 -61.16 12.13
C ASN A 1033 25.33 -60.81 10.69
N GLY A 1034 26.25 -60.55 9.75
CA GLY A 1034 25.94 -60.20 8.36
C GLY A 1034 25.69 -58.71 8.12
N ILE A 1035 25.94 -57.84 9.10
CA ILE A 1035 25.71 -56.39 9.03
C ILE A 1035 27.00 -55.69 9.46
N VAL A 1036 27.50 -54.79 8.60
CA VAL A 1036 28.63 -53.93 8.96
C VAL A 1036 28.12 -52.80 9.86
N GLY A 1037 28.08 -53.05 11.17
CA GLY A 1037 27.43 -52.16 12.15
C GLY A 1037 28.40 -51.40 13.05
N GLY A 1038 29.66 -51.83 13.11
CA GLY A 1038 30.69 -51.22 13.97
C GLY A 1038 30.98 -49.75 13.64
N ALA A 1039 31.13 -48.91 14.68
CA ALA A 1039 31.58 -47.52 14.53
C ALA A 1039 33.01 -47.40 13.96
N SER A 1040 33.81 -48.45 14.09
CA SER A 1040 35.15 -48.60 13.55
C SER A 1040 35.28 -50.01 12.99
N VAL A 1041 35.66 -50.13 11.71
CA VAL A 1041 35.78 -51.40 10.99
C VAL A 1041 37.07 -51.44 10.19
N THR A 1042 37.50 -52.64 9.80
CA THR A 1042 38.71 -52.85 8.99
C THR A 1042 38.42 -53.71 7.77
N LEU A 1043 39.11 -53.45 6.66
CA LEU A 1043 39.00 -54.27 5.45
C LEU A 1043 39.85 -55.53 5.63
N ASP A 1044 39.27 -56.72 5.53
CA ASP A 1044 40.01 -57.98 5.51
C ASP A 1044 40.46 -58.35 4.09
N ALA A 1045 39.52 -58.39 3.15
CA ALA A 1045 39.81 -58.84 1.80
C ALA A 1045 38.91 -58.21 0.74
N ILE A 1046 39.43 -58.11 -0.48
CA ILE A 1046 38.59 -57.99 -1.69
C ILE A 1046 38.45 -59.38 -2.28
N VAL A 1047 37.23 -59.77 -2.60
CA VAL A 1047 36.90 -61.13 -2.98
C VAL A 1047 36.32 -61.15 -4.38
N ILE A 1048 36.87 -62.04 -5.22
CA ILE A 1048 36.47 -62.20 -6.61
C ILE A 1048 36.03 -63.64 -6.81
N LYS A 1049 34.86 -63.83 -7.40
CA LYS A 1049 34.28 -65.14 -7.69
C LYS A 1049 33.97 -65.25 -9.18
N GLN A 1050 34.28 -66.40 -9.76
CA GLN A 1050 34.00 -66.68 -11.16
C GLN A 1050 33.84 -68.18 -11.41
N ASN A 1051 33.07 -68.53 -12.43
CA ASN A 1051 32.99 -69.89 -12.92
C ASN A 1051 34.29 -70.35 -13.57
N ASN A 1052 34.67 -71.61 -13.34
CA ASN A 1052 35.89 -72.20 -13.91
C ASN A 1052 35.62 -72.70 -15.33
N THR A 1053 36.16 -72.01 -16.32
CA THR A 1053 35.98 -72.31 -17.75
C THR A 1053 37.31 -72.51 -18.47
N ALA A 1054 38.36 -72.90 -17.73
CA ALA A 1054 39.74 -73.01 -18.23
C ALA A 1054 40.29 -71.70 -18.85
N SER A 1055 39.91 -70.56 -18.27
CA SER A 1055 40.26 -69.20 -18.70
C SER A 1055 41.22 -68.50 -17.73
N THR A 1056 41.88 -67.44 -18.19
CA THR A 1056 42.64 -66.52 -17.33
C THR A 1056 41.85 -65.21 -17.19
N MET A 1057 41.60 -64.77 -15.96
CA MET A 1057 41.05 -63.46 -15.65
C MET A 1057 42.18 -62.54 -15.18
N THR A 1058 42.38 -61.40 -15.86
CA THR A 1058 43.22 -60.32 -15.32
C THR A 1058 42.35 -59.22 -14.75
N VAL A 1059 42.65 -58.81 -13.52
CA VAL A 1059 41.94 -57.78 -12.75
C VAL A 1059 42.94 -56.73 -12.28
N TRP A 1060 42.58 -55.46 -12.39
CA TRP A 1060 43.28 -54.35 -11.78
C TRP A 1060 42.39 -53.69 -10.74
N ILE A 1061 42.94 -53.33 -9.57
CA ILE A 1061 42.25 -52.67 -8.47
C ILE A 1061 43.01 -51.41 -8.08
N ASP A 1062 42.30 -50.30 -7.87
CA ASP A 1062 42.89 -49.00 -7.56
C ASP A 1062 41.99 -48.13 -6.66
N ASP A 1063 42.59 -47.15 -5.98
CA ASP A 1063 41.99 -46.21 -5.00
C ASP A 1063 40.89 -46.82 -4.11
N ILE A 1064 41.28 -47.69 -3.20
CA ILE A 1064 40.39 -48.22 -2.17
C ILE A 1064 40.12 -47.12 -1.16
N GLN A 1065 38.85 -46.76 -0.99
CA GLN A 1065 38.46 -45.59 -0.21
C GLN A 1065 37.12 -45.78 0.49
N HIS A 1066 36.94 -44.98 1.54
CA HIS A 1066 35.71 -44.85 2.28
C HIS A 1066 35.22 -43.39 2.24
N ASN A 1067 33.97 -43.15 1.83
CA ASN A 1067 33.40 -41.81 1.65
C ASN A 1067 32.19 -41.60 2.58
N TYR A 1068 32.15 -40.50 3.35
CA TYR A 1068 31.02 -40.20 4.24
C TYR A 1068 30.77 -38.69 4.41
N ILE A 1069 29.65 -38.32 5.04
CA ILE A 1069 29.34 -36.93 5.42
C ILE A 1069 29.58 -36.77 6.93
N SER A 1070 30.69 -36.15 7.30
CA SER A 1070 31.03 -35.87 8.69
C SER A 1070 30.05 -34.86 9.32
N GLY A 1071 29.68 -35.11 10.58
CA GLY A 1071 28.65 -34.34 11.30
C GLY A 1071 27.23 -34.86 11.10
N CYS A 1072 27.04 -35.89 10.27
CA CYS A 1072 25.80 -36.64 10.16
C CYS A 1072 25.94 -38.02 10.81
N SER A 1073 24.85 -38.56 11.36
CA SER A 1073 24.87 -39.79 12.15
C SER A 1073 24.90 -41.08 11.33
N GLY A 1074 25.09 -41.00 10.01
CA GLY A 1074 25.49 -42.16 9.22
C GLY A 1074 24.43 -42.79 8.34
N THR A 1075 23.42 -42.07 7.94
CA THR A 1075 22.45 -42.55 6.96
C THR A 1075 22.50 -41.65 5.74
N ARG A 1076 23.55 -41.75 4.91
CA ARG A 1076 23.46 -41.34 3.49
C ARG A 1076 22.69 -42.42 2.72
N LYS A 1077 21.44 -42.66 3.12
CA LYS A 1077 20.55 -43.56 2.40
C LYS A 1077 20.15 -42.81 1.13
N MET A 1078 20.53 -43.32 -0.05
CA MET A 1078 19.63 -43.20 -1.19
C MET A 1078 18.34 -43.83 -0.69
N LEU A 1079 17.30 -43.04 -0.47
CA LEU A 1079 16.05 -43.59 0.03
C LEU A 1079 15.61 -44.64 -0.99
N ASP A 1080 15.79 -45.91 -0.65
CA ASP A 1080 15.43 -47.01 -1.53
C ASP A 1080 13.95 -46.83 -1.85
N VAL A 1081 13.56 -47.01 -3.11
CA VAL A 1081 12.18 -46.78 -3.53
C VAL A 1081 11.21 -47.69 -2.74
N ALA A 1082 11.75 -48.76 -2.12
CA ALA A 1082 11.09 -49.65 -1.18
C ALA A 1082 10.66 -49.00 0.17
N ASP A 1083 11.33 -47.96 0.67
CA ASP A 1083 10.98 -47.36 1.97
C ASP A 1083 9.88 -46.27 1.89
N VAL A 1084 9.40 -46.00 0.68
CA VAL A 1084 8.23 -45.14 0.44
C VAL A 1084 6.95 -46.00 0.27
N GLU A 1085 7.08 -47.32 0.07
CA GLU A 1085 5.93 -48.23 -0.05
C GLU A 1085 5.35 -48.69 1.31
N ASN A 1086 6.03 -48.42 2.43
CA ASN A 1086 5.54 -48.83 3.76
C ASN A 1086 4.56 -47.84 4.43
N LEU A 1087 4.03 -46.86 3.69
CA LEU A 1087 2.87 -46.08 4.12
C LEU A 1087 1.74 -46.20 3.09
N LYS A 1088 0.99 -47.31 3.27
CA LYS A 1088 -0.25 -47.76 2.61
C LYS A 1088 -0.07 -48.62 1.37
N ILE A 1089 0.00 -49.94 1.57
CA ILE A 1089 -0.54 -50.89 0.60
C ILE A 1089 -1.58 -51.75 1.31
N ALA A 1090 -2.84 -51.52 0.94
CA ALA A 1090 -3.80 -52.62 0.92
C ALA A 1090 -3.69 -53.29 -0.46
N ASP A 1091 -3.65 -54.62 -0.43
CA ASP A 1091 -4.03 -55.57 -1.50
C ASP A 1091 -2.93 -56.00 -2.51
N GLY A 1092 -2.10 -56.96 -2.08
CA GLY A 1092 -1.88 -58.29 -2.68
C GLY A 1092 -1.49 -58.52 -4.15
N LEU A 1093 -1.28 -57.48 -4.97
CA LEU A 1093 -0.90 -57.64 -6.39
C LEU A 1093 0.58 -57.32 -6.65
N VAL A 1094 1.36 -58.33 -7.07
CA VAL A 1094 2.77 -58.18 -7.47
C VAL A 1094 2.90 -58.35 -8.99
N VAL A 1095 3.67 -57.48 -9.64
CA VAL A 1095 3.80 -57.46 -11.11
C VAL A 1095 5.27 -57.36 -11.50
N TYR A 1096 5.79 -58.36 -12.24
CA TYR A 1096 7.22 -58.45 -12.56
C TYR A 1096 7.52 -59.24 -13.85
N PRO A 1097 8.60 -58.92 -14.57
CA PRO A 1097 9.45 -57.74 -14.38
C PRO A 1097 8.72 -56.46 -14.81
N ASN A 1098 8.96 -55.35 -14.12
CA ASN A 1098 8.46 -54.03 -14.53
C ASN A 1098 9.56 -52.98 -14.32
N PRO A 1099 10.23 -52.50 -15.38
CA PRO A 1099 9.87 -52.64 -16.78
C PRO A 1099 9.95 -54.07 -17.34
N THR A 1100 9.10 -54.39 -18.32
CA THR A 1100 9.11 -55.66 -19.07
C THR A 1100 9.49 -55.40 -20.54
N ASN A 1101 10.04 -56.40 -21.23
CA ASN A 1101 10.31 -56.34 -22.68
C ASN A 1101 9.27 -57.09 -23.53
N GLY A 1102 8.16 -57.52 -22.91
CA GLY A 1102 7.12 -58.21 -23.66
C GLY A 1102 6.29 -59.16 -22.83
N ILE A 1103 6.86 -59.76 -21.78
CA ILE A 1103 6.16 -60.73 -20.94
C ILE A 1103 6.10 -60.21 -19.50
N LEU A 1104 4.89 -60.14 -18.94
CA LEU A 1104 4.63 -59.61 -17.61
C LEU A 1104 3.99 -60.68 -16.73
N ASN A 1105 4.61 -61.04 -15.62
CA ASN A 1105 4.02 -61.96 -14.65
C ASN A 1105 3.25 -61.19 -13.59
N LEU A 1106 2.08 -61.70 -13.24
CA LEU A 1106 1.16 -61.20 -12.23
C LEU A 1106 1.07 -62.26 -11.14
N SER A 1107 1.50 -61.94 -9.92
CA SER A 1107 1.23 -62.76 -8.76
C SER A 1107 0.03 -62.17 -8.00
N LEU A 1108 -0.96 -63.04 -7.79
CA LEU A 1108 -2.26 -62.73 -7.20
C LEU A 1108 -2.38 -63.48 -5.87
N GLU A 1109 -2.88 -62.83 -4.83
CA GLU A 1109 -3.19 -63.50 -3.56
C GLU A 1109 -4.38 -64.45 -3.76
N ASN A 1110 -4.09 -65.76 -3.68
CA ASN A 1110 -5.03 -66.90 -3.82
C ASN A 1110 -5.53 -67.19 -5.25
N ASN A 1111 -5.96 -68.44 -5.49
CA ASN A 1111 -6.49 -68.97 -6.76
C ASN A 1111 -7.86 -68.37 -7.19
N THR A 1112 -8.09 -67.08 -6.95
CA THR A 1112 -9.33 -66.37 -7.27
C THR A 1112 -9.33 -65.83 -8.69
N LYS A 1113 -10.50 -65.90 -9.36
CA LYS A 1113 -10.70 -65.35 -10.70
C LYS A 1113 -10.56 -63.83 -10.67
N SER A 1114 -9.70 -63.30 -11.54
CA SER A 1114 -9.39 -61.88 -11.60
C SER A 1114 -9.53 -61.36 -13.03
N ASP A 1115 -10.29 -60.28 -13.21
CA ASP A 1115 -10.41 -59.58 -14.50
C ASP A 1115 -9.26 -58.59 -14.65
N VAL A 1116 -8.48 -58.74 -15.72
CA VAL A 1116 -7.29 -57.94 -16.00
C VAL A 1116 -7.50 -57.13 -17.26
N SER A 1117 -7.40 -55.81 -17.13
CA SER A 1117 -7.51 -54.85 -18.22
C SER A 1117 -6.22 -54.03 -18.36
N LEU A 1118 -5.78 -53.81 -19.59
CA LEU A 1118 -4.63 -52.93 -19.88
C LEU A 1118 -5.11 -51.69 -20.62
N TYR A 1119 -4.68 -50.51 -20.19
CA TYR A 1119 -5.00 -49.23 -20.80
C TYR A 1119 -3.74 -48.51 -21.26
N ASN A 1120 -3.83 -47.75 -22.35
CA ASN A 1120 -2.79 -46.76 -22.70
C ASN A 1120 -2.94 -45.49 -21.83
N THR A 1121 -2.00 -44.57 -21.97
CA THR A 1121 -2.00 -43.29 -21.24
C THR A 1121 -3.16 -42.35 -21.60
N LEU A 1122 -3.90 -42.64 -22.68
CA LEU A 1122 -5.11 -41.91 -23.06
C LEU A 1122 -6.39 -42.52 -22.46
N GLY A 1123 -6.26 -43.55 -21.63
CA GLY A 1123 -7.39 -44.26 -21.02
C GLY A 1123 -8.14 -45.20 -21.96
N GLN A 1124 -7.59 -45.49 -23.15
CA GLN A 1124 -8.17 -46.47 -24.06
C GLN A 1124 -7.79 -47.88 -23.63
N GLN A 1125 -8.78 -48.76 -23.49
CA GLN A 1125 -8.58 -50.15 -23.14
C GLN A 1125 -7.99 -50.91 -24.33
N LEU A 1126 -6.78 -51.43 -24.16
CA LEU A 1126 -6.02 -52.16 -25.17
C LEU A 1126 -6.16 -53.67 -25.02
N LEU A 1127 -6.40 -54.14 -23.81
CA LEU A 1127 -6.57 -55.55 -23.49
C LEU A 1127 -7.64 -55.70 -22.39
N ASN A 1128 -8.44 -56.75 -22.49
CA ASN A 1128 -9.28 -57.26 -21.40
C ASN A 1128 -9.20 -58.78 -21.39
N THR A 1129 -8.91 -59.38 -20.25
CA THR A 1129 -8.83 -60.83 -20.08
C THR A 1129 -9.17 -61.19 -18.63
N SER A 1130 -9.36 -62.46 -18.33
CA SER A 1130 -9.56 -62.93 -16.97
C SER A 1130 -8.61 -64.09 -16.70
N PHE A 1131 -8.02 -64.14 -15.51
CA PHE A 1131 -7.11 -65.20 -15.10
C PHE A 1131 -7.56 -65.86 -13.79
N GLU A 1132 -7.23 -67.13 -13.61
CA GLU A 1132 -7.49 -67.89 -12.38
C GLU A 1132 -6.20 -68.57 -11.93
N GLY A 1133 -5.66 -68.17 -10.78
CA GLY A 1133 -4.48 -68.78 -10.17
C GLY A 1133 -3.56 -67.77 -9.47
N SER A 1134 -2.63 -68.26 -8.63
CA SER A 1134 -1.71 -67.40 -7.85
C SER A 1134 -0.60 -66.73 -8.67
N GLU A 1135 -0.28 -67.25 -9.86
CA GLU A 1135 0.65 -66.61 -10.81
C GLU A 1135 0.12 -66.75 -12.24
N GLN A 1136 0.16 -65.64 -12.98
CA GLN A 1136 -0.42 -65.53 -14.32
C GLN A 1136 0.51 -64.71 -15.21
N GLN A 1137 0.62 -65.09 -16.47
CA GLN A 1137 1.49 -64.42 -17.42
C GLN A 1137 0.68 -63.66 -18.46
N LEU A 1138 1.05 -62.40 -18.68
CA LEU A 1138 0.45 -61.54 -19.67
C LEU A 1138 1.45 -61.23 -20.78
N ASP A 1139 1.10 -61.64 -21.99
CA ASP A 1139 1.90 -61.38 -23.19
C ASP A 1139 1.54 -60.01 -23.80
N LEU A 1140 2.53 -59.12 -23.77
CA LEU A 1140 2.49 -57.77 -24.28
C LEU A 1140 3.35 -57.59 -25.55
N ASN A 1141 3.79 -58.68 -26.18
CA ASN A 1141 4.64 -58.65 -27.38
C ASN A 1141 3.99 -57.98 -28.60
N ASN A 1142 2.68 -57.75 -28.60
CA ASN A 1142 1.97 -57.04 -29.67
C ASN A 1142 1.77 -55.53 -29.41
N PHE A 1143 2.17 -55.00 -28.25
CA PHE A 1143 2.02 -53.56 -27.91
C PHE A 1143 3.33 -52.78 -28.08
N GLY A 1144 3.26 -51.49 -28.44
CA GLY A 1144 4.46 -50.65 -28.66
C GLY A 1144 5.20 -50.29 -27.36
N GLN A 1145 6.48 -49.91 -27.45
CA GLN A 1145 7.23 -49.40 -26.29
C GLN A 1145 6.48 -48.22 -25.65
N GLY A 1146 6.37 -48.20 -24.32
CA GLY A 1146 5.64 -47.12 -23.64
C GLY A 1146 5.16 -47.46 -22.23
N ILE A 1147 4.43 -46.50 -21.65
CA ILE A 1147 3.80 -46.65 -20.33
C ILE A 1147 2.35 -47.11 -20.51
N TYR A 1148 1.96 -48.11 -19.74
CA TYR A 1148 0.60 -48.66 -19.71
C TYR A 1148 0.07 -48.70 -18.27
N LEU A 1149 -1.25 -48.75 -18.13
CA LEU A 1149 -1.92 -48.96 -16.84
C LEU A 1149 -2.58 -50.33 -16.85
N LEU A 1150 -2.17 -51.20 -15.93
CA LEU A 1150 -2.77 -52.50 -15.71
C LEU A 1150 -3.77 -52.41 -14.56
N GLN A 1151 -5.03 -52.66 -14.84
CA GLN A 1151 -6.08 -52.84 -13.85
C GLN A 1151 -6.32 -54.33 -13.64
N VAL A 1152 -6.40 -54.74 -12.38
CA VAL A 1152 -6.80 -56.09 -11.97
C VAL A 1152 -7.98 -55.95 -11.01
N ILE A 1153 -9.08 -56.61 -11.32
CA ILE A 1153 -10.28 -56.67 -10.48
C ILE A 1153 -10.38 -58.08 -9.92
N THR A 1154 -10.25 -58.22 -8.61
CA THR A 1154 -10.38 -59.50 -7.88
C THR A 1154 -11.43 -59.33 -6.80
N ASP A 1155 -12.44 -60.20 -6.76
CA ASP A 1155 -13.57 -60.16 -5.81
C ASP A 1155 -14.24 -58.77 -5.68
N GLY A 1156 -14.39 -58.08 -6.83
CA GLY A 1156 -15.01 -56.75 -6.90
C GLY A 1156 -14.13 -55.58 -6.44
N LYS A 1157 -12.89 -55.83 -6.01
CA LYS A 1157 -11.89 -54.79 -5.72
C LYS A 1157 -10.97 -54.56 -6.92
N MET A 1158 -10.72 -53.30 -7.24
CA MET A 1158 -9.90 -52.90 -8.38
C MET A 1158 -8.54 -52.34 -7.93
N THR A 1159 -7.45 -52.96 -8.39
CA THR A 1159 -6.08 -52.50 -8.18
C THR A 1159 -5.47 -52.06 -9.51
N THR A 1160 -4.82 -50.90 -9.54
CA THR A 1160 -4.16 -50.37 -10.75
C THR A 1160 -2.65 -50.27 -10.55
N LYS A 1161 -1.85 -50.81 -11.48
CA LYS A 1161 -0.38 -50.72 -11.49
C LYS A 1161 0.11 -50.13 -12.80
N LYS A 1162 1.09 -49.23 -12.73
CA LYS A 1162 1.79 -48.70 -13.92
C LYS A 1162 2.80 -49.73 -14.41
N ILE A 1163 2.74 -50.07 -15.70
CA ILE A 1163 3.69 -50.98 -16.35
C ILE A 1163 4.50 -50.20 -17.39
N ILE A 1164 5.80 -50.48 -17.49
CA ILE A 1164 6.69 -49.92 -18.49
C ILE A 1164 7.09 -51.05 -19.45
N LEU A 1165 6.78 -50.90 -20.75
CA LEU A 1165 7.20 -51.83 -21.79
C LEU A 1165 8.44 -51.25 -22.51
N ASN A 1166 9.59 -51.88 -22.34
CA ASN A 1166 10.93 -51.46 -22.78
C ASN A 1166 11.49 -52.34 -23.90
N LYS A 1167 10.67 -52.68 -24.89
CA LYS A 1167 11.08 -53.48 -26.06
C LYS A 1167 12.31 -52.95 -26.77
#